data_AF-A0A804L0E6-F1
#
_entry.id   AF-A0A804L0E6-F1
#
_cell.length_a   1.000
_cell.length_b   1.000
_cell.length_c   1.000
_cell.angle_alpha   90.00
_cell.angle_beta   90.00
_cell.angle_gamma   90.00
#
_symmetry.space_group_name_H-M   'P 1'
#
loop_
_entity.id
_entity.type
_entity.pdbx_description
1 polymer ?
#
loop_
_entity_poly.entity_id
_entity_poly.type
_entity_poly.pdbx_seq_one_letter_code
_entity_poly.pdbx_strand_id
1 'polypeptide(L)'
;MDSGDEQDVPDSQGRKKRYHRHTPRQIQELESMFKVCPHPDEKQRKQLSRDLGLEPRQIKFWFQNRRTQMKAQQERADNCLLRAENDKIRCENIAMREALRNVICPSCGGPPPDDDPYFDEQNLRMENAKLKEELDRVSSLASKYLGRPITQLPPVQPMSISSLDLSVGGYSHPGISPSLDLDLLCQSSSSAFPYPFPASMSELDKPLMVEMATGAMEEVIRVVQTDEPLWVKSGSDGRDILQLETYDRMFQRSARQLRFSDTRVEASRDSALVVMNAVTLVDMFMDASKWGELFPTIVSKARTVEVLAAGMAGSRSGSLVLMYEELQVLSPVVPTRDFCFLRYCQQIEPSVWAVADVSVDFPGDNQLAPSSRSRRLPSGCLIEEMPNGYSKVTWVEHMEIEEKNPIHALFRDLIDGGMAFGAQRWLATLQRMCERFACLNVAGIPARDIGGKELAPSPDGKRSMMKLAQRMVTNFCANVGASNGHKWTTLSGVNDVGVRVTLHKNTDAGQPNGVVLSAATSIWLPISAERIFSFFKDERTRTQWDVLSNGNTVQEVAHITNGSHPGNCISLLRGLNSGQNTMLILQECCTDASGSVVVYSPVDLPAINIVMSGEDPSYVPILPSGFTILPDGRSAGGYGASSSSNPMGGSAGSLVTVAFQILMSSLPSAKLNLESVMTVNNLIGTTVQQIKAALSCPDV
;
A
#
# COMPACT_ATOMS: atom_id res chain seq x y z
N MET A 1 88.00 12.17 -23.84
CA MET A 1 88.62 10.99 -24.47
C MET A 1 88.15 9.81 -23.62
N ASP A 2 87.40 8.84 -24.10
CA ASP A 2 87.04 8.46 -25.46
C ASP A 2 85.85 7.47 -25.37
N SER A 3 85.11 7.39 -26.47
CA SER A 3 84.04 6.44 -26.83
C SER A 3 84.59 5.00 -26.81
N GLY A 4 83.87 3.87 -26.79
CA GLY A 4 82.49 3.44 -26.91
C GLY A 4 82.57 1.91 -27.12
N ASP A 5 81.51 1.13 -26.88
CA ASP A 5 81.21 -0.07 -27.69
C ASP A 5 79.86 -0.71 -27.33
N GLU A 6 79.13 -1.07 -28.38
CA GLU A 6 77.86 -1.80 -28.41
C GLU A 6 78.08 -3.31 -28.24
N GLN A 7 77.11 -4.02 -27.65
CA GLN A 7 76.68 -5.34 -28.14
C GLN A 7 75.37 -5.85 -27.52
N ASP A 8 74.42 -6.10 -28.42
CA ASP A 8 73.46 -7.21 -28.56
C ASP A 8 72.41 -7.60 -27.48
N VAL A 9 71.18 -7.70 -27.98
CA VAL A 9 69.88 -8.10 -27.41
C VAL A 9 69.75 -9.64 -27.53
N PRO A 10 69.15 -10.43 -26.59
CA PRO A 10 67.68 -10.60 -26.57
C PRO A 10 66.97 -10.96 -25.25
N ASP A 11 65.73 -10.44 -25.16
CA ASP A 11 64.48 -11.01 -24.63
C ASP A 11 64.49 -11.86 -23.34
N SER A 12 63.73 -11.43 -22.32
CA SER A 12 62.59 -12.19 -21.78
C SER A 12 62.09 -11.71 -20.41
N GLN A 13 60.76 -11.84 -20.26
CA GLN A 13 59.98 -11.97 -19.02
C GLN A 13 59.32 -10.72 -18.43
N GLY A 14 58.00 -10.65 -18.66
CA GLY A 14 57.09 -9.69 -18.06
C GLY A 14 57.20 -9.62 -16.53
N ARG A 15 57.42 -8.39 -16.03
CA ARG A 15 57.37 -8.08 -14.61
C ARG A 15 55.94 -8.23 -14.10
N LYS A 16 55.62 -9.41 -13.54
CA LYS A 16 54.45 -9.60 -12.66
C LYS A 16 54.49 -8.50 -11.58
N LYS A 17 53.44 -7.67 -11.52
CA LYS A 17 53.24 -6.69 -10.44
C LYS A 17 53.31 -7.44 -9.10
N ARG A 18 54.38 -7.21 -8.34
CA ARG A 18 54.61 -7.80 -7.02
C ARG A 18 53.59 -7.15 -6.06
N TYR A 19 52.55 -7.88 -5.68
CA TYR A 19 51.61 -7.42 -4.65
C TYR A 19 52.37 -7.28 -3.33
N HIS A 20 52.56 -6.05 -2.86
CA HIS A 20 53.14 -5.80 -1.54
C HIS A 20 52.16 -6.26 -0.47
N ARG A 21 52.55 -7.29 0.29
CA ARG A 21 51.80 -7.79 1.44
C ARG A 21 52.05 -6.86 2.63
N HIS A 22 50.98 -6.48 3.34
CA HIS A 22 51.08 -5.66 4.55
C HIS A 22 51.91 -6.39 5.63
N THR A 23 52.71 -5.63 6.38
CA THR A 23 53.49 -6.16 7.51
C THR A 23 52.56 -6.50 8.68
N PRO A 24 52.96 -7.40 9.60
CA PRO A 24 52.16 -7.72 10.78
C PRO A 24 51.79 -6.49 11.62
N ARG A 25 52.73 -5.54 11.77
CA ARG A 25 52.50 -4.25 12.45
C ARG A 25 51.44 -3.40 11.73
N GLN A 26 51.48 -3.33 10.40
CA GLN A 26 50.48 -2.61 9.61
C GLN A 26 49.10 -3.24 9.75
N ILE A 27 49.00 -4.57 9.74
CA ILE A 27 47.73 -5.29 9.93
C ILE A 27 47.17 -5.03 11.32
N GLN A 28 47.99 -5.09 12.37
CA GLN A 28 47.56 -4.87 13.76
C GLN A 28 46.97 -3.47 13.97
N GLU A 29 47.61 -2.43 13.42
CA GLU A 29 47.10 -1.05 13.52
C GLU A 29 45.83 -0.84 12.71
N LEU A 30 45.75 -1.42 11.51
CA LEU A 30 44.53 -1.39 10.69
C LEU A 30 43.37 -2.13 11.38
N GLU A 31 43.63 -3.27 12.02
CA GLU A 31 42.64 -4.02 12.80
C GLU A 31 42.22 -3.30 14.09
N SER A 32 43.17 -2.65 14.78
CA SER A 32 42.89 -1.80 15.94
C SER A 32 41.95 -0.66 15.57
N MET A 33 42.27 0.06 14.49
CA MET A 33 41.42 1.14 13.99
C MET A 33 40.06 0.63 13.50
N PHE A 34 40.01 -0.54 12.87
CA PHE A 34 38.74 -1.14 12.42
C PHE A 34 37.77 -1.43 13.57
N LYS A 35 38.28 -1.82 14.75
CA LYS A 35 37.44 -2.03 15.94
C LYS A 35 36.81 -0.74 16.45
N VAL A 36 37.48 0.40 16.27
CA VAL A 36 37.01 1.72 16.73
C VAL A 36 36.14 2.40 15.67
N CYS A 37 36.55 2.35 14.40
CA CYS A 37 35.85 2.97 13.28
C CYS A 37 35.94 2.08 12.01
N PRO A 38 34.91 1.26 11.71
CA PRO A 38 34.88 0.41 10.51
C PRO A 38 34.80 1.18 9.17
N HIS A 39 34.47 2.48 9.22
CA HIS A 39 34.29 3.37 8.07
C HIS A 39 35.10 4.67 8.24
N PRO A 40 36.44 4.62 8.15
CA PRO A 40 37.27 5.78 8.36
C PRO A 40 37.09 6.85 7.26
N ASP A 41 36.97 8.11 7.66
CA ASP A 41 36.81 9.25 6.76
C ASP A 41 38.10 9.58 5.99
N GLU A 42 38.10 10.59 5.12
CA GLU A 42 39.29 10.95 4.34
C GLU A 42 40.45 11.48 5.20
N LYS A 43 40.17 12.20 6.29
CA LYS A 43 41.20 12.76 7.18
C LYS A 43 41.88 11.64 7.98
N GLN A 44 41.09 10.71 8.50
CA GLN A 44 41.55 9.53 9.22
C GLN A 44 42.37 8.61 8.31
N ARG A 45 41.93 8.38 7.06
CA ARG A 45 42.70 7.61 6.07
C ARG A 45 44.04 8.28 5.71
N LYS A 46 44.09 9.62 5.61
CA LYS A 46 45.34 10.36 5.40
C LYS A 46 46.27 10.27 6.62
N GLN A 47 45.73 10.24 7.83
CA GLN A 47 46.52 10.05 9.05
C GLN A 47 47.13 8.64 9.11
N LEU A 48 46.31 7.59 8.93
CA LEU A 48 46.78 6.19 8.85
C LEU A 48 47.80 5.96 7.73
N SER A 49 47.66 6.68 6.62
CA SER A 49 48.61 6.64 5.50
C SER A 49 49.99 7.13 5.92
N ARG A 50 50.06 8.24 6.68
CA ARG A 50 51.31 8.78 7.22
C ARG A 50 51.92 7.86 8.27
N ASP A 51 51.11 7.33 9.17
CA ASP A 51 51.58 6.52 10.31
C ASP A 51 52.06 5.11 9.89
N LEU A 52 51.47 4.54 8.83
CA LEU A 52 51.78 3.20 8.36
C LEU A 52 52.66 3.14 7.10
N GLY A 53 52.95 4.30 6.50
CA GLY A 53 53.68 4.40 5.23
C GLY A 53 52.96 3.69 4.08
N LEU A 54 51.62 3.72 4.07
CA LEU A 54 50.77 3.07 3.07
C LEU A 54 50.07 4.11 2.22
N GLU A 55 49.82 3.79 0.95
CA GLU A 55 49.01 4.65 0.08
C GLU A 55 47.56 4.73 0.59
N PRO A 56 46.90 5.92 0.60
CA PRO A 56 45.51 6.06 1.07
C PRO A 56 44.52 5.11 0.35
N ARG A 57 44.83 4.74 -0.90
CA ARG A 57 44.05 3.75 -1.67
C ARG A 57 44.18 2.34 -1.08
N GLN A 58 45.36 1.93 -0.62
CA GLN A 58 45.57 0.62 0.00
C GLN A 58 44.78 0.49 1.31
N ILE A 59 44.73 1.58 2.10
CA ILE A 59 43.93 1.63 3.32
C ILE A 59 42.43 1.53 2.98
N LYS A 60 41.95 2.27 1.98
CA LYS A 60 40.55 2.19 1.51
C LYS A 60 40.17 0.75 1.14
N PHE A 61 41.01 0.07 0.33
CA PHE A 61 40.76 -1.31 -0.09
C PHE A 61 40.85 -2.30 1.06
N TRP A 62 41.78 -2.10 2.00
CA TRP A 62 41.90 -2.96 3.17
C TRP A 62 40.63 -2.92 4.02
N PHE A 63 40.10 -1.74 4.35
CA PHE A 63 38.86 -1.59 5.12
C PHE A 63 37.64 -2.15 4.36
N GLN A 64 37.58 -1.96 3.04
CA GLN A 64 36.52 -2.54 2.22
C GLN A 64 36.56 -4.06 2.23
N ASN A 65 37.73 -4.66 2.00
CA ASN A 65 37.92 -6.11 2.02
C ASN A 65 37.65 -6.70 3.41
N ARG A 66 38.05 -6.00 4.47
CA ARG A 66 37.82 -6.43 5.85
C ARG A 66 36.34 -6.48 6.21
N ARG A 67 35.54 -5.51 5.78
CA ARG A 67 34.07 -5.54 5.95
C ARG A 67 33.43 -6.70 5.20
N THR A 68 33.82 -6.94 3.96
CA THR A 68 33.31 -8.07 3.17
C THR A 68 33.68 -9.41 3.82
N GLN A 69 34.90 -9.54 4.33
CA GLN A 69 35.34 -10.74 5.04
C GLN A 69 34.54 -10.98 6.33
N MET A 70 34.29 -9.93 7.12
CA MET A 70 33.51 -10.03 8.36
C MET A 70 32.07 -10.44 8.07
N LYS A 71 31.43 -9.84 7.06
CA LYS A 71 30.08 -10.21 6.62
C LYS A 71 30.00 -11.69 6.22
N ALA A 72 30.94 -12.16 5.40
CA ALA A 72 31.00 -13.55 4.98
C ALA A 72 31.34 -14.53 6.13
N GLN A 73 32.00 -14.08 7.19
CA GLN A 73 32.27 -14.90 8.38
C GLN A 73 31.04 -14.99 9.27
N GLN A 74 30.31 -13.88 9.44
CA GLN A 74 29.04 -13.85 10.17
C GLN A 74 28.00 -14.72 9.49
N GLU A 75 27.81 -14.59 8.17
CA GLU A 75 26.87 -15.42 7.40
C GLU A 75 27.16 -16.92 7.51
N ARG A 76 28.44 -17.32 7.55
CA ARG A 76 28.82 -18.73 7.78
C ARG A 76 28.50 -19.18 9.19
N ALA A 77 28.75 -18.35 10.20
CA ALA A 77 28.43 -18.66 11.59
C ALA A 77 26.91 -18.81 11.78
N ASP A 78 26.13 -17.88 11.22
CA ASP A 78 24.67 -17.92 11.25
C ASP A 78 24.14 -19.17 10.52
N ASN A 79 24.72 -19.53 9.36
CA ASN A 79 24.34 -20.76 8.66
C ASN A 79 24.66 -22.03 9.47
N CYS A 80 25.79 -22.06 10.18
CA CYS A 80 26.12 -23.16 11.09
C CYS A 80 25.14 -23.26 12.27
N LEU A 81 24.73 -22.13 12.86
CA LEU A 81 23.72 -22.09 13.91
C LEU A 81 22.36 -22.60 13.41
N LEU A 82 21.91 -22.12 12.24
CA LEU A 82 20.65 -22.55 11.62
C LEU A 82 20.66 -24.05 11.29
N ARG A 83 21.80 -24.62 10.89
CA ARG A 83 21.94 -26.07 10.68
C ARG A 83 21.85 -26.85 11.98
N ALA A 84 22.53 -26.40 13.03
CA ALA A 84 22.46 -27.03 14.34
C ALA A 84 21.04 -26.98 14.93
N GLU A 85 20.33 -25.87 14.75
CA GLU A 85 18.94 -25.73 15.16
C GLU A 85 18.00 -26.61 14.33
N ASN A 86 18.21 -26.72 13.01
CA ASN A 86 17.48 -27.67 12.17
C ASN A 86 17.70 -29.13 12.62
N ASP A 87 18.95 -29.50 12.93
CA ASP A 87 19.26 -30.85 13.42
C ASP A 87 18.61 -31.10 14.79
N LYS A 88 18.58 -30.09 15.65
CA LYS A 88 17.87 -30.15 16.94
C LYS A 88 16.36 -30.36 16.74
N ILE A 89 15.72 -29.57 15.88
CA ILE A 89 14.29 -29.69 15.56
C ILE A 89 13.98 -31.05 14.93
N ARG A 90 14.90 -31.61 14.12
CA ARG A 90 14.79 -32.96 13.58
C ARG A 90 14.84 -34.01 14.68
N CYS A 91 15.79 -33.93 15.60
CA CYS A 91 15.86 -34.83 16.76
C CYS A 91 14.62 -34.73 17.65
N GLU A 92 14.12 -33.51 17.91
CA GLU A 92 12.89 -33.29 18.69
C GLU A 92 11.66 -33.88 17.96
N ASN A 93 11.55 -33.72 16.64
CA ASN A 93 10.48 -34.34 15.84
C ASN A 93 10.53 -35.87 15.91
N ILE A 94 11.72 -36.47 15.84
CA ILE A 94 11.89 -37.93 15.96
C ILE A 94 11.42 -38.38 17.35
N ALA A 95 11.86 -37.70 18.42
CA ALA A 95 11.47 -38.01 19.78
C ALA A 95 9.96 -37.85 20.02
N MET A 96 9.33 -36.80 19.49
CA MET A 96 7.88 -36.60 19.57
C MET A 96 7.11 -37.71 18.85
N ARG A 97 7.56 -38.13 17.67
CA ARG A 97 6.95 -39.25 16.92
C ARG A 97 7.11 -40.58 17.64
N GLU A 98 8.25 -40.82 18.26
CA GLU A 98 8.48 -42.02 19.08
C GLU A 98 7.61 -42.01 20.34
N ALA A 99 7.46 -40.85 20.99
CA ALA A 99 6.54 -40.70 22.11
C ALA A 99 5.09 -41.00 21.68
N LEU A 100 4.64 -40.45 20.54
CA LEU A 100 3.31 -40.72 19.99
C LEU A 100 3.10 -42.19 19.62
N ARG A 101 4.13 -42.90 19.17
CA ARG A 101 4.10 -44.35 18.89
C ARG A 101 3.94 -45.19 20.17
N ASN A 102 4.41 -44.69 21.31
CA ASN A 102 4.36 -45.38 22.59
C ASN A 102 3.15 -44.98 23.45
N VAL A 103 2.31 -44.05 23.00
CA VAL A 103 1.07 -43.66 23.70
C VAL A 103 -0.01 -44.71 23.46
N ILE A 104 -0.43 -45.38 24.54
CA ILE A 104 -1.51 -46.37 24.53
C ILE A 104 -2.78 -45.70 25.08
N CYS A 105 -3.90 -45.82 24.35
CA CYS A 105 -5.19 -45.32 24.80
C CYS A 105 -5.74 -46.18 25.96
N PRO A 106 -5.97 -45.61 27.16
CA PRO A 106 -6.46 -46.38 28.32
C PRO A 106 -7.90 -46.88 28.17
N SER A 107 -8.64 -46.44 27.15
CA SER A 107 -10.05 -46.86 26.91
C SER A 107 -10.21 -47.96 25.84
N CYS A 108 -9.21 -48.22 24.98
CA CYS A 108 -9.35 -49.25 23.93
C CYS A 108 -8.14 -50.20 23.76
N GLY A 109 -6.98 -49.93 24.38
CA GLY A 109 -5.86 -50.88 24.46
C GLY A 109 -5.26 -51.36 23.12
N GLY A 110 -5.67 -50.80 21.98
CA GLY A 110 -5.18 -51.20 20.66
C GLY A 110 -3.83 -50.57 20.33
N PRO A 111 -2.95 -51.26 19.55
CA PRO A 111 -1.68 -50.70 19.12
C PRO A 111 -1.90 -49.54 18.13
N PRO A 112 -0.94 -48.59 18.01
CA PRO A 112 -1.05 -47.49 17.06
C PRO A 112 -1.00 -48.00 15.61
N PRO A 113 -1.62 -47.29 14.66
CA PRO A 113 -1.55 -47.62 13.23
C PRO A 113 -0.12 -47.54 12.71
N ASP A 114 0.31 -48.58 11.98
CA ASP A 114 1.69 -48.86 11.55
C ASP A 114 2.07 -48.16 10.23
N ASP A 115 1.52 -46.98 9.96
CA ASP A 115 1.75 -46.27 8.70
C ASP A 115 2.76 -45.13 8.90
N ASP A 116 4.02 -45.41 8.57
CA ASP A 116 5.13 -44.46 8.56
C ASP A 116 5.27 -43.80 7.17
N PRO A 117 4.80 -42.55 6.95
CA PRO A 117 4.82 -41.89 5.64
C PRO A 117 6.22 -41.55 5.13
N TYR A 118 7.28 -41.76 5.93
CA TYR A 118 8.67 -41.54 5.51
C TYR A 118 9.22 -42.67 4.61
N PHE A 119 8.75 -43.91 4.80
CA PHE A 119 9.15 -45.02 3.92
C PHE A 119 8.52 -44.94 2.54
N ASP A 120 7.36 -44.28 2.43
CA ASP A 120 6.64 -44.11 1.18
C ASP A 120 7.37 -43.15 0.23
N GLU A 121 8.03 -42.11 0.74
CA GLU A 121 8.81 -41.18 -0.09
C GLU A 121 10.06 -41.84 -0.70
N GLN A 122 10.71 -42.75 0.03
CA GLN A 122 11.86 -43.51 -0.48
C GLN A 122 11.43 -44.58 -1.50
N ASN A 123 10.31 -45.27 -1.24
CA ASN A 123 9.72 -46.21 -2.18
C ASN A 123 9.24 -45.52 -3.46
N LEU A 124 8.53 -44.39 -3.35
CA LEU A 124 8.10 -43.57 -4.49
C LEU A 124 9.27 -42.99 -5.29
N ARG A 125 10.40 -42.68 -4.64
CA ARG A 125 11.64 -42.29 -5.32
C ARG A 125 12.30 -43.45 -6.06
N MET A 126 12.35 -44.64 -5.45
CA MET A 126 12.86 -45.85 -6.12
C MET A 126 11.96 -46.27 -7.28
N GLU A 127 10.65 -46.17 -7.13
CA GLU A 127 9.67 -46.48 -8.17
C GLU A 127 9.73 -45.46 -9.31
N ASN A 128 9.84 -44.15 -9.01
CA ASN A 128 10.09 -43.13 -10.04
C ASN A 128 11.41 -43.35 -10.79
N ALA A 129 12.47 -43.77 -10.10
CA ALA A 129 13.75 -44.08 -10.74
C ALA A 129 13.61 -45.29 -11.69
N LYS A 130 12.89 -46.33 -11.26
CA LYS A 130 12.62 -47.53 -12.06
C LYS A 130 11.73 -47.22 -13.27
N LEU A 131 10.70 -46.41 -13.09
CA LEU A 131 9.81 -45.96 -14.17
C LEU A 131 10.53 -45.07 -15.18
N LYS A 132 11.49 -44.24 -14.74
CA LYS A 132 12.35 -43.47 -15.66
C LYS A 132 13.29 -44.37 -16.45
N GLU A 133 13.88 -45.39 -15.82
CA GLU A 133 14.74 -46.33 -16.53
C GLU A 133 13.97 -47.13 -17.60
N GLU A 134 12.75 -47.58 -17.28
CA GLU A 134 11.87 -48.24 -18.26
C GLU A 134 11.43 -47.29 -19.37
N LEU A 135 11.13 -46.02 -19.06
CA LEU A 135 10.83 -45.00 -20.06
C LEU A 135 12.03 -44.76 -21.00
N ASP A 136 13.25 -44.70 -20.48
CA ASP A 136 14.47 -44.55 -21.29
C ASP A 136 14.74 -45.81 -22.13
N ARG A 137 14.49 -47.00 -21.59
CA ARG A 137 14.63 -48.27 -22.31
C ARG A 137 13.64 -48.33 -23.48
N VAL A 138 12.37 -48.00 -23.24
CA VAL A 138 11.31 -47.93 -24.25
C VAL A 138 11.57 -46.81 -25.28
N SER A 139 12.04 -45.65 -24.83
CA SER A 139 12.40 -44.52 -25.71
C SER A 139 13.61 -44.86 -26.60
N SER A 140 14.60 -45.61 -26.08
CA SER A 140 15.74 -46.08 -26.86
C SER A 140 15.36 -47.14 -27.90
N LEU A 141 14.40 -48.01 -27.56
CA LEU A 141 13.84 -49.00 -28.47
C LEU A 141 13.01 -48.32 -29.57
N ALA A 142 12.14 -47.38 -29.19
CA ALA A 142 11.36 -46.57 -30.12
C ALA A 142 12.26 -45.74 -31.05
N SER A 143 13.37 -45.18 -30.55
CA SER A 143 14.34 -44.44 -31.37
C SER A 143 15.02 -45.32 -32.42
N LYS A 144 15.23 -46.62 -32.16
CA LYS A 144 15.78 -47.58 -33.14
C LYS A 144 14.80 -47.94 -34.26
N TYR A 145 13.49 -47.85 -34.02
CA TYR A 145 12.46 -48.21 -35.01
C TYR A 145 11.80 -46.99 -35.69
N LEU A 146 11.75 -45.82 -35.04
CA LEU A 146 11.08 -44.60 -35.52
C LEU A 146 12.04 -43.45 -35.84
N GLY A 147 13.34 -43.60 -35.55
CA GLY A 147 14.37 -42.61 -35.86
C GLY A 147 14.37 -41.35 -34.99
N ARG A 148 13.50 -41.24 -33.96
CA ARG A 148 13.43 -40.11 -33.01
C ARG A 148 12.91 -40.55 -31.61
N PRO A 149 13.35 -39.92 -30.50
CA PRO A 149 12.89 -40.24 -29.15
C PRO A 149 11.46 -39.75 -28.86
N ILE A 150 10.71 -40.51 -28.06
CA ILE A 150 9.27 -40.31 -27.75
C ILE A 150 8.98 -38.95 -27.08
N THR A 151 9.97 -38.38 -26.39
CA THR A 151 9.87 -37.09 -25.68
C THR A 151 9.67 -35.86 -26.58
N GLN A 152 9.69 -36.02 -27.92
CA GLN A 152 9.50 -34.94 -28.88
C GLN A 152 8.16 -35.02 -29.66
N LEU A 153 7.23 -35.89 -29.27
CA LEU A 153 5.88 -35.89 -29.85
C LEU A 153 4.99 -34.83 -29.15
N PRO A 154 4.17 -34.07 -29.90
CA PRO A 154 3.24 -33.11 -29.29
C PRO A 154 2.17 -33.86 -28.46
N PRO A 155 1.68 -33.27 -27.35
CA PRO A 155 0.72 -33.93 -26.48
C PRO A 155 -0.60 -34.19 -27.22
N VAL A 156 -1.04 -35.45 -27.21
CA VAL A 156 -2.36 -35.84 -27.73
C VAL A 156 -3.43 -35.27 -26.79
N GLN A 157 -4.35 -34.46 -27.33
CA GLN A 157 -5.50 -33.96 -26.59
C GLN A 157 -6.38 -35.14 -26.12
N PRO A 158 -6.86 -35.17 -24.87
CA PRO A 158 -7.78 -36.21 -24.43
C PRO A 158 -9.10 -36.08 -25.19
N MET A 159 -9.55 -37.18 -25.79
CA MET A 159 -10.86 -37.27 -26.41
C MET A 159 -11.95 -37.15 -25.33
N SER A 160 -12.88 -36.22 -25.54
CA SER A 160 -14.11 -36.07 -24.76
C SER A 160 -14.96 -37.34 -24.88
N ILE A 161 -15.16 -38.05 -23.77
CA ILE A 161 -16.25 -39.02 -23.65
C ILE A 161 -17.43 -38.27 -23.04
N SER A 162 -18.35 -37.84 -23.91
CA SER A 162 -19.60 -37.18 -23.54
C SER A 162 -20.55 -38.17 -22.86
N SER A 163 -21.07 -37.84 -21.69
CA SER A 163 -22.28 -38.48 -21.15
C SER A 163 -23.51 -37.63 -21.45
N LEU A 164 -24.26 -38.06 -22.46
CA LEU A 164 -25.71 -37.95 -22.67
C LEU A 164 -26.46 -36.75 -22.05
N ASP A 165 -26.83 -35.85 -22.95
CA ASP A 165 -27.81 -34.77 -22.78
C ASP A 165 -29.24 -35.30 -23.03
N LEU A 166 -30.17 -34.91 -22.16
CA LEU A 166 -31.62 -35.09 -22.35
C LEU A 166 -32.29 -33.74 -22.05
N SER A 167 -32.55 -32.94 -23.08
CA SER A 167 -33.78 -32.15 -23.14
C SER A 167 -34.10 -31.66 -24.55
N VAL A 168 -35.40 -31.54 -24.76
CA VAL A 168 -36.14 -31.32 -26.01
C VAL A 168 -36.26 -29.81 -26.29
N GLY A 169 -35.88 -29.42 -27.52
CA GLY A 169 -36.47 -28.38 -28.38
C GLY A 169 -36.83 -26.99 -27.86
N GLY A 170 -36.27 -25.95 -28.51
CA GLY A 170 -37.01 -24.70 -28.78
C GLY A 170 -36.23 -23.37 -28.85
N TYR A 171 -35.81 -22.99 -30.07
CA TYR A 171 -35.74 -21.62 -30.65
C TYR A 171 -35.03 -20.43 -29.94
N SER A 172 -33.86 -20.06 -30.51
CA SER A 172 -33.37 -18.72 -30.92
C SER A 172 -33.36 -17.49 -29.97
N HIS A 173 -32.15 -17.05 -29.57
CA HIS A 173 -31.63 -15.65 -29.65
C HIS A 173 -30.11 -15.58 -29.31
N PRO A 174 -29.33 -14.59 -29.80
CA PRO A 174 -27.89 -14.50 -29.55
C PRO A 174 -27.61 -13.71 -28.26
N GLY A 175 -27.15 -14.39 -27.22
CA GLY A 175 -26.80 -13.80 -25.93
C GLY A 175 -25.44 -14.31 -25.45
N ILE A 176 -24.61 -13.37 -24.99
CA ILE A 176 -23.29 -13.57 -24.40
C ILE A 176 -23.39 -14.52 -23.20
N SER A 177 -22.72 -15.68 -23.27
CA SER A 177 -22.46 -16.51 -22.09
C SER A 177 -21.28 -15.93 -21.31
N PRO A 178 -21.38 -15.69 -19.98
CA PRO A 178 -20.23 -15.34 -19.17
C PRO A 178 -19.56 -16.63 -18.70
N SER A 179 -18.56 -17.13 -19.42
CA SER A 179 -17.65 -18.11 -18.84
C SER A 179 -16.65 -17.36 -17.94
N LEU A 180 -16.84 -17.46 -16.61
CA LEU A 180 -15.87 -16.95 -15.65
C LEU A 180 -14.62 -17.84 -15.68
N ASP A 181 -13.58 -17.38 -16.37
CA ASP A 181 -12.28 -18.07 -16.42
C ASP A 181 -11.49 -17.77 -15.14
N LEU A 182 -11.57 -18.70 -14.17
CA LEU A 182 -10.97 -18.59 -12.83
C LEU A 182 -9.43 -18.53 -12.87
N ASP A 183 -8.80 -19.04 -13.94
CA ASP A 183 -7.36 -18.98 -14.11
C ASP A 183 -6.85 -17.55 -14.43
N LEU A 184 -7.72 -16.67 -14.96
CA LEU A 184 -7.39 -15.25 -15.17
C LEU A 184 -7.36 -14.42 -13.89
N LEU A 185 -7.97 -14.90 -12.80
CA LEU A 185 -7.95 -14.24 -11.48
C LEU A 185 -6.65 -14.53 -10.70
N CYS A 186 -5.89 -15.55 -11.11
CA CYS A 186 -4.71 -16.06 -10.40
C CYS A 186 -3.36 -15.61 -11.01
N GLN A 187 -3.35 -14.70 -11.99
CA GLN A 187 -2.09 -14.24 -12.58
C GLN A 187 -1.20 -13.56 -11.53
N SER A 188 -0.13 -14.27 -11.15
CA SER A 188 0.93 -13.80 -10.26
C SER A 188 1.48 -12.48 -10.77
N SER A 189 1.23 -11.39 -10.03
CA SER A 189 1.84 -10.09 -10.27
C SER A 189 3.31 -10.13 -9.83
N SER A 190 4.15 -10.74 -10.66
CA SER A 190 5.60 -10.53 -10.58
C SER A 190 5.84 -9.03 -10.73
N SER A 191 6.54 -8.45 -9.75
CA SER A 191 6.87 -7.03 -9.59
C SER A 191 7.77 -6.48 -10.72
N ALA A 192 7.25 -6.43 -11.94
CA ALA A 192 7.85 -5.76 -13.08
C ALA A 192 6.73 -5.16 -13.92
N PHE A 193 6.15 -4.05 -13.46
CA PHE A 193 5.36 -3.20 -14.32
C PHE A 193 6.29 -2.55 -15.35
N PRO A 194 6.03 -2.66 -16.66
CA PRO A 194 6.72 -1.88 -17.67
C PRO A 194 6.19 -0.46 -17.56
N TYR A 195 6.65 0.30 -16.57
CA TYR A 195 6.47 1.73 -16.63
C TYR A 195 7.34 2.24 -17.78
N PRO A 196 6.81 3.08 -18.69
CA PRO A 196 7.57 3.64 -19.80
C PRO A 196 8.47 4.78 -19.28
N PHE A 197 9.31 4.51 -18.29
CA PHE A 197 10.35 5.45 -17.89
C PHE A 197 11.62 5.09 -18.62
N PRO A 198 12.25 6.03 -19.34
CA PRO A 198 13.60 5.80 -19.84
C PRO A 198 14.50 5.44 -18.65
N ALA A 199 15.28 4.37 -18.79
CA ALA A 199 16.18 3.85 -17.75
C ALA A 199 17.23 4.86 -17.27
N SER A 200 17.35 6.00 -17.95
CA SER A 200 18.10 7.18 -17.55
C SER A 200 17.52 8.41 -18.25
N MET A 201 17.10 9.41 -17.49
CA MET A 201 16.79 10.74 -18.01
C MET A 201 18.04 11.38 -18.65
N SER A 202 17.89 12.12 -19.74
CA SER A 202 19.02 12.81 -20.34
C SER A 202 19.46 13.96 -19.41
N GLU A 203 20.77 14.16 -19.24
CA GLU A 203 21.30 15.33 -18.52
C GLU A 203 20.85 16.67 -19.13
N LEU A 204 20.44 16.65 -20.41
CA LEU A 204 19.86 17.81 -21.11
C LEU A 204 18.44 18.17 -20.66
N ASP A 205 17.70 17.23 -20.05
CA ASP A 205 16.31 17.45 -19.63
C ASP A 205 16.24 18.10 -18.25
N LYS A 206 17.29 17.99 -17.44
CA LYS A 206 17.33 18.52 -16.06
C LYS A 206 17.19 20.05 -15.97
N PRO A 207 17.88 20.86 -16.79
CA PRO A 207 17.69 22.31 -16.78
C PRO A 207 16.25 22.73 -17.12
N LEU A 208 15.62 22.05 -18.09
CA LEU A 208 14.23 22.30 -18.47
C LEU A 208 13.27 21.96 -17.31
N MET A 209 13.50 20.85 -16.62
CA MET A 209 12.70 20.48 -15.44
C MET A 209 12.84 21.51 -14.31
N VAL A 210 14.05 22.02 -14.08
CA VAL A 210 14.28 23.08 -13.07
C VAL A 210 13.53 24.37 -13.46
N GLU A 211 13.56 24.76 -14.74
CA GLU A 211 12.81 25.92 -15.24
C GLU A 211 11.30 25.72 -15.07
N MET A 212 10.76 24.57 -15.46
CA MET A 212 9.35 24.21 -15.28
C MET A 212 8.93 24.26 -13.81
N ALA A 213 9.72 23.66 -12.92
CA ALA A 213 9.45 23.64 -11.49
C ALA A 213 9.49 25.05 -10.86
N THR A 214 10.42 25.89 -11.31
CA THR A 214 10.53 27.28 -10.84
C THR A 214 9.34 28.11 -11.31
N GLY A 215 8.93 27.98 -12.58
CA GLY A 215 7.73 28.63 -13.10
C GLY A 215 6.45 28.16 -12.40
N ALA A 216 6.34 26.86 -12.12
CA ALA A 216 5.23 26.31 -11.36
C ALA A 216 5.17 26.86 -9.92
N MET A 217 6.32 27.03 -9.26
CA MET A 217 6.40 27.64 -7.93
C MET A 217 5.87 29.07 -7.92
N GLU A 218 6.33 29.91 -8.86
CA GLU A 218 5.84 31.29 -9.00
C GLU A 218 4.34 31.36 -9.33
N GLU A 219 3.85 30.42 -10.11
CA GLU A 219 2.44 30.28 -10.45
C GLU A 219 1.61 29.91 -9.22
N VAL A 220 1.98 28.86 -8.48
CA VAL A 220 1.28 28.41 -7.27
C VAL A 220 1.21 29.51 -6.21
N ILE A 221 2.33 30.20 -5.94
CA ILE A 221 2.36 31.31 -4.99
C ILE A 221 1.34 32.39 -5.39
N ARG A 222 1.32 32.79 -6.67
CA ARG A 222 0.37 33.80 -7.17
C ARG A 222 -1.07 33.31 -7.14
N VAL A 223 -1.33 32.07 -7.50
CA VAL A 223 -2.67 31.46 -7.50
C VAL A 223 -3.23 31.37 -6.08
N VAL A 224 -2.39 31.04 -5.10
CA VAL A 224 -2.79 31.00 -3.69
C VAL A 224 -3.13 32.40 -3.16
N GLN A 225 -2.30 33.41 -3.48
CA GLN A 225 -2.41 34.77 -2.95
C GLN A 225 -3.45 35.66 -3.65
N THR A 226 -3.92 35.28 -4.82
CA THR A 226 -4.93 36.04 -5.58
C THR A 226 -6.32 35.55 -5.20
N ASP A 227 -7.26 36.45 -4.89
CA ASP A 227 -8.68 36.11 -4.65
C ASP A 227 -9.53 36.39 -5.90
N GLU A 228 -10.60 37.19 -5.80
CA GLU A 228 -11.38 37.62 -6.96
C GLU A 228 -10.53 38.54 -7.88
N PRO A 229 -10.61 38.41 -9.22
CA PRO A 229 -11.56 37.59 -10.00
C PRO A 229 -11.03 36.20 -10.38
N LEU A 230 -9.89 35.76 -9.83
CA LEU A 230 -9.30 34.45 -10.15
C LEU A 230 -10.12 33.32 -9.54
N TRP A 231 -10.46 33.45 -8.27
CA TRP A 231 -11.32 32.53 -7.55
C TRP A 231 -12.68 33.17 -7.31
N VAL A 232 -13.75 32.47 -7.70
CA VAL A 232 -15.12 32.90 -7.46
C VAL A 232 -15.81 31.89 -6.57
N LYS A 233 -16.57 32.38 -5.60
CA LYS A 233 -17.34 31.52 -4.70
C LYS A 233 -18.51 30.89 -5.45
N SER A 234 -18.61 29.57 -5.41
CA SER A 234 -19.76 28.81 -5.91
C SER A 234 -21.03 29.23 -5.17
N GLY A 235 -22.11 29.50 -5.92
CA GLY A 235 -23.40 29.90 -5.34
C GLY A 235 -24.12 28.79 -4.56
N SER A 236 -23.73 27.53 -4.74
CA SER A 236 -24.39 26.38 -4.08
C SER A 236 -23.76 25.99 -2.74
N ASP A 237 -22.45 26.17 -2.58
CA ASP A 237 -21.69 25.63 -1.45
C ASP A 237 -20.54 26.53 -0.96
N GLY A 238 -20.35 27.71 -1.57
CA GLY A 238 -19.34 28.68 -1.14
C GLY A 238 -17.88 28.26 -1.39
N ARG A 239 -17.64 27.21 -2.18
CA ARG A 239 -16.28 26.76 -2.53
C ARG A 239 -15.64 27.63 -3.61
N ASP A 240 -14.32 27.69 -3.59
CA ASP A 240 -13.54 28.46 -4.58
C ASP A 240 -13.49 27.70 -5.91
N ILE A 241 -14.06 28.32 -6.95
CA ILE A 241 -14.01 27.86 -8.33
C ILE A 241 -13.02 28.74 -9.10
N LEU A 242 -12.06 28.10 -9.77
CA LEU A 242 -11.07 28.77 -10.60
C LEU A 242 -11.71 29.28 -11.90
N GLN A 243 -11.57 30.57 -12.18
CA GLN A 243 -11.96 31.18 -13.45
C GLN A 243 -10.88 30.92 -14.51
N LEU A 244 -11.07 29.88 -15.33
CA LEU A 244 -10.08 29.42 -16.30
C LEU A 244 -9.65 30.51 -17.29
N GLU A 245 -10.56 31.36 -17.78
CA GLU A 245 -10.21 32.45 -18.70
C GLU A 245 -9.31 33.51 -18.04
N THR A 246 -9.56 33.83 -16.77
CA THR A 246 -8.73 34.77 -15.99
C THR A 246 -7.37 34.15 -15.72
N TYR A 247 -7.35 32.88 -15.34
CA TYR A 247 -6.13 32.12 -15.14
C TYR A 247 -5.27 32.05 -16.41
N ASP A 248 -5.85 31.66 -17.56
CA ASP A 248 -5.15 31.57 -18.85
C ASP A 248 -4.57 32.93 -19.28
N ARG A 249 -5.31 34.03 -19.03
CA ARG A 249 -4.83 35.40 -19.27
C ARG A 249 -3.68 35.81 -18.35
N MET A 250 -3.71 35.40 -17.07
CA MET A 250 -2.67 35.75 -16.09
C MET A 250 -1.34 35.07 -16.36
N PHE A 251 -1.36 33.81 -16.79
CA PHE A 251 -0.15 33.00 -16.96
C PHE A 251 0.25 32.79 -18.43
N GLN A 252 -0.44 33.45 -19.36
CA GLN A 252 -0.14 33.43 -20.80
C GLN A 252 0.07 32.01 -21.35
N ARG A 253 -0.74 31.07 -20.86
CA ARG A 253 -0.63 29.68 -21.31
C ARG A 253 -0.94 29.63 -22.80
N SER A 254 0.06 29.23 -23.57
CA SER A 254 -0.10 29.06 -25.00
C SER A 254 -1.23 28.07 -25.24
N ALA A 255 -2.18 28.41 -26.11
CA ALA A 255 -3.19 27.49 -26.67
C ALA A 255 -2.57 26.30 -27.48
N ARG A 256 -1.29 25.99 -27.24
CA ARG A 256 -0.44 25.00 -27.91
C ARG A 256 -0.12 23.78 -27.04
N GLN A 257 -0.46 23.76 -25.75
CA GLN A 257 -0.62 22.46 -25.08
C GLN A 257 -1.86 21.83 -25.69
N LEU A 258 -1.67 20.72 -26.40
CA LEU A 258 -2.72 19.90 -27.00
C LEU A 258 -3.75 19.58 -25.91
N ARG A 259 -4.79 20.41 -25.75
CA ARG A 259 -6.02 19.99 -25.08
C ARG A 259 -6.49 18.80 -25.91
N PHE A 260 -6.37 17.58 -25.38
CA PHE A 260 -6.96 16.44 -26.05
C PHE A 260 -8.45 16.72 -26.18
N SER A 261 -9.09 16.21 -27.23
CA SER A 261 -10.47 16.58 -27.56
C SER A 261 -11.49 16.29 -26.44
N ASP A 262 -11.10 15.54 -25.39
CA ASP A 262 -11.90 15.15 -24.22
C ASP A 262 -11.15 15.35 -22.87
N THR A 263 -10.47 16.49 -22.65
CA THR A 263 -9.86 16.81 -21.33
C THR A 263 -10.76 17.66 -20.45
N ARG A 264 -10.92 17.23 -19.21
CA ARG A 264 -11.55 18.01 -18.14
C ARG A 264 -10.51 18.66 -17.25
N VAL A 265 -10.71 19.93 -16.94
CA VAL A 265 -9.90 20.67 -15.95
C VAL A 265 -10.61 20.65 -14.60
N GLU A 266 -9.90 20.27 -13.55
CA GLU A 266 -10.36 20.30 -12.17
C GLU A 266 -9.44 21.22 -11.37
N ALA A 267 -10.01 22.22 -10.69
CA ALA A 267 -9.26 23.17 -9.90
C ALA A 267 -10.00 23.53 -8.61
N SER A 268 -9.28 23.55 -7.49
CA SER A 268 -9.84 23.90 -6.18
C SER A 268 -8.78 24.50 -5.26
N ARG A 269 -9.21 25.39 -4.36
CA ARG A 269 -8.39 26.00 -3.31
C ARG A 269 -9.10 25.93 -1.98
N ASP A 270 -8.37 25.65 -0.92
CA ASP A 270 -8.88 25.69 0.44
C ASP A 270 -7.75 25.98 1.45
N SER A 271 -8.09 26.34 2.69
CA SER A 271 -7.14 26.65 3.75
C SER A 271 -7.56 26.04 5.10
N ALA A 272 -6.59 25.53 5.85
CA ALA A 272 -6.83 24.92 7.16
C ALA A 272 -5.67 25.14 8.14
N LEU A 273 -5.97 25.12 9.44
CA LEU A 273 -4.98 25.07 10.51
C LEU A 273 -4.71 23.62 10.90
N VAL A 274 -3.45 23.24 11.01
CA VAL A 274 -3.00 21.89 11.38
C VAL A 274 -2.05 21.93 12.59
N VAL A 275 -2.16 20.95 13.48
CA VAL A 275 -1.34 20.83 14.71
C VAL A 275 0.02 20.21 14.41
N MET A 276 0.81 20.90 13.59
CA MET A 276 2.17 20.49 13.25
C MET A 276 2.98 21.69 12.73
N ASN A 277 4.29 21.71 13.02
CA ASN A 277 5.17 22.76 12.52
C ASN A 277 5.47 22.59 11.02
N ALA A 278 5.80 23.70 10.36
CA ALA A 278 5.98 23.75 8.91
C ALA A 278 7.12 22.86 8.42
N VAL A 279 8.25 22.82 9.14
CA VAL A 279 9.42 22.01 8.77
C VAL A 279 9.09 20.52 8.76
N THR A 280 8.37 20.02 9.76
CA THR A 280 7.96 18.61 9.84
C THR A 280 6.99 18.27 8.72
N LEU A 281 6.04 19.15 8.40
CA LEU A 281 5.12 18.96 7.28
C LEU A 281 5.88 18.84 5.95
N VAL A 282 6.79 19.78 5.68
CA VAL A 282 7.62 19.78 4.48
C VAL A 282 8.46 18.51 4.40
N ASP A 283 9.08 18.09 5.50
CA ASP A 283 9.88 16.85 5.51
C ASP A 283 9.05 15.60 5.20
N MET A 284 7.80 15.55 5.62
CA MET A 284 6.90 14.46 5.26
C MET A 284 6.39 14.57 3.83
N PHE A 285 6.14 15.77 3.31
CA PHE A 285 5.68 15.96 1.92
C PHE A 285 6.74 15.60 0.89
N MET A 286 8.02 15.78 1.24
CA MET A 286 9.15 15.46 0.37
C MET A 286 9.58 13.98 0.45
N ASP A 287 9.04 13.20 1.38
CA ASP A 287 9.34 11.78 1.56
C ASP A 287 8.17 10.94 1.05
N ALA A 288 8.38 10.13 0.00
CA ALA A 288 7.32 9.36 -0.63
C ALA A 288 6.62 8.36 0.31
N SER A 289 7.35 7.79 1.28
CA SER A 289 6.78 6.85 2.25
C SER A 289 5.89 7.59 3.23
N LYS A 290 6.37 8.70 3.79
CA LYS A 290 5.60 9.52 4.74
C LYS A 290 4.41 10.21 4.07
N TRP A 291 4.54 10.58 2.79
CA TRP A 291 3.45 11.08 1.97
C TRP A 291 2.28 10.07 1.89
N GLY A 292 2.59 8.80 1.59
CA GLY A 292 1.59 7.74 1.60
C GLY A 292 0.98 7.48 2.99
N GLU A 293 1.80 7.56 4.05
CA GLU A 293 1.32 7.41 5.43
C GLU A 293 0.40 8.56 5.89
N LEU A 294 0.65 9.77 5.42
CA LEU A 294 -0.17 10.95 5.69
C LEU A 294 -1.51 10.90 4.95
N PHE A 295 -1.55 10.32 3.77
CA PHE A 295 -2.73 10.37 2.90
C PHE A 295 -3.21 8.99 2.45
N PRO A 296 -3.39 7.99 3.35
CA PRO A 296 -3.69 6.62 2.94
C PRO A 296 -5.04 6.49 2.21
N THR A 297 -5.98 7.41 2.47
CA THR A 297 -7.30 7.44 1.84
C THR A 297 -7.30 8.10 0.46
N ILE A 298 -6.24 8.82 0.10
CA ILE A 298 -6.12 9.60 -1.16
C ILE A 298 -5.02 9.02 -2.06
N VAL A 299 -3.87 8.64 -1.49
CA VAL A 299 -2.69 8.15 -2.19
C VAL A 299 -2.60 6.63 -2.01
N SER A 300 -2.76 5.88 -3.10
CA SER A 300 -2.60 4.41 -3.08
C SER A 300 -1.14 3.99 -3.23
N LYS A 301 -0.37 4.74 -4.04
CA LYS A 301 1.07 4.50 -4.28
C LYS A 301 1.81 5.82 -4.40
N ALA A 302 3.02 5.86 -3.87
CA ALA A 302 3.95 6.97 -4.05
C ALA A 302 5.38 6.46 -4.13
N ARG A 303 6.20 7.05 -5.01
CA ARG A 303 7.65 6.80 -5.07
C ARG A 303 8.41 8.03 -5.56
N THR A 304 9.61 8.21 -5.03
CA THR A 304 10.59 9.12 -5.61
C THR A 304 11.27 8.42 -6.80
N VAL A 305 11.14 8.99 -7.99
CA VAL A 305 11.77 8.49 -9.21
C VAL A 305 13.22 8.96 -9.28
N GLU A 306 13.46 10.25 -9.08
CA GLU A 306 14.80 10.85 -9.08
C GLU A 306 14.85 12.07 -8.14
N VAL A 307 15.99 12.29 -7.48
CA VAL A 307 16.27 13.53 -6.73
C VAL A 307 17.09 14.45 -7.64
N LEU A 308 16.48 15.52 -8.12
CA LEU A 308 17.11 16.47 -9.05
C LEU A 308 17.92 17.54 -8.30
N ALA A 309 17.45 17.96 -7.14
CA ALA A 309 18.17 18.83 -6.21
C ALA A 309 17.87 18.46 -4.76
N ALA A 310 18.91 18.29 -3.94
CA ALA A 310 18.76 17.90 -2.54
C ALA A 310 18.36 19.06 -1.61
N GLY A 311 18.41 20.32 -2.09
CA GLY A 311 18.19 21.52 -1.28
C GLY A 311 19.44 21.98 -0.51
N MET A 312 19.26 23.01 0.33
CA MET A 312 20.31 23.56 1.19
C MET A 312 20.70 22.60 2.32
N ALA A 313 21.95 22.63 2.76
CA ALA A 313 22.42 21.72 3.82
C ALA A 313 21.60 21.91 5.12
N GLY A 314 20.91 20.86 5.55
CA GLY A 314 20.07 20.87 6.76
C GLY A 314 18.67 21.48 6.56
N SER A 315 18.26 21.79 5.33
CA SER A 315 16.95 22.35 5.01
C SER A 315 16.40 21.76 3.71
N ARG A 316 15.08 21.60 3.61
CA ARG A 316 14.43 21.17 2.35
C ARG A 316 14.28 22.31 1.33
N SER A 317 14.69 23.53 1.68
CA SER A 317 14.58 24.66 0.78
C SER A 317 15.51 24.48 -0.43
N GLY A 318 14.96 24.64 -1.62
CA GLY A 318 15.64 24.38 -2.89
C GLY A 318 15.63 22.89 -3.30
N SER A 319 14.90 22.03 -2.59
CA SER A 319 14.83 20.60 -2.93
C SER A 319 13.83 20.37 -4.07
N LEU A 320 14.28 19.64 -5.09
CA LEU A 320 13.49 19.29 -6.27
C LEU A 320 13.58 17.77 -6.50
N VAL A 321 12.42 17.13 -6.59
CA VAL A 321 12.32 15.68 -6.81
C VAL A 321 11.34 15.39 -7.93
N LEU A 322 11.65 14.37 -8.75
CA LEU A 322 10.70 13.76 -9.67
C LEU A 322 9.99 12.63 -8.92
N MET A 323 8.67 12.68 -8.85
CA MET A 323 7.83 11.73 -8.12
C MET A 323 6.79 11.10 -9.02
N TYR A 324 6.42 9.87 -8.66
CA TYR A 324 5.23 9.21 -9.19
C TYR A 324 4.25 8.98 -8.04
N GLU A 325 2.99 9.27 -8.29
CA GLU A 325 1.90 8.95 -7.38
C GLU A 325 0.67 8.41 -8.10
N GLU A 326 -0.11 7.60 -7.40
CA GLU A 326 -1.40 7.08 -7.83
C GLU A 326 -2.45 7.56 -6.82
N LEU A 327 -3.45 8.33 -7.29
CA LEU A 327 -4.55 8.84 -6.49
C LEU A 327 -5.77 7.93 -6.58
N GLN A 328 -6.49 7.78 -5.47
CA GLN A 328 -7.64 6.91 -5.33
C GLN A 328 -8.84 7.57 -4.64
N VAL A 329 -10.02 7.11 -5.03
CA VAL A 329 -11.23 7.12 -4.19
C VAL A 329 -11.39 5.69 -3.69
N LEU A 330 -11.73 5.53 -2.41
CA LEU A 330 -11.86 4.21 -1.78
C LEU A 330 -13.15 3.50 -2.19
N SER A 331 -13.22 3.15 -3.48
CA SER A 331 -14.30 2.45 -4.13
C SER A 331 -13.77 1.66 -5.33
N PRO A 332 -14.24 0.42 -5.56
CA PRO A 332 -13.76 -0.38 -6.68
C PRO A 332 -14.35 0.06 -8.02
N VAL A 333 -15.27 1.03 -8.05
CA VAL A 333 -15.90 1.55 -9.29
C VAL A 333 -15.31 2.86 -9.79
N VAL A 334 -14.44 3.51 -9.00
CA VAL A 334 -13.74 4.73 -9.42
C VAL A 334 -12.31 4.37 -9.85
N PRO A 335 -11.92 4.64 -11.10
CA PRO A 335 -10.55 4.37 -11.57
C PRO A 335 -9.55 5.28 -10.84
N THR A 336 -8.33 4.77 -10.63
CA THR A 336 -7.23 5.55 -10.07
C THR A 336 -6.68 6.55 -11.10
N ARG A 337 -6.02 7.61 -10.62
CA ARG A 337 -5.35 8.61 -11.45
C ARG A 337 -3.85 8.58 -11.18
N ASP A 338 -3.06 8.36 -12.22
CA ASP A 338 -1.61 8.26 -12.13
C ASP A 338 -0.95 9.58 -12.55
N PHE A 339 0.01 10.05 -11.76
CA PHE A 339 0.77 11.28 -12.06
C PHE A 339 2.27 11.02 -11.97
N CYS A 340 3.01 11.55 -12.95
CA CYS A 340 4.44 11.77 -12.85
C CYS A 340 4.68 13.28 -12.84
N PHE A 341 5.32 13.80 -11.78
CA PHE A 341 5.42 15.23 -11.55
C PHE A 341 6.69 15.62 -10.80
N LEU A 342 7.11 16.86 -11.01
CA LEU A 342 8.16 17.52 -10.25
C LEU A 342 7.54 18.12 -9.00
N ARG A 343 8.12 17.83 -7.84
CA ARG A 343 7.81 18.49 -6.57
C ARG A 343 8.98 19.35 -6.15
N TYR A 344 8.75 20.66 -6.11
CA TYR A 344 9.73 21.66 -5.73
C TYR A 344 9.36 22.27 -4.38
N CYS A 345 10.31 22.33 -3.47
CA CYS A 345 10.14 22.89 -2.13
C CYS A 345 11.08 24.06 -1.92
N GLN A 346 10.53 25.20 -1.49
CA GLN A 346 11.28 26.42 -1.24
C GLN A 346 10.75 27.13 0.01
N GLN A 347 11.66 27.58 0.88
CA GLN A 347 11.33 28.53 1.93
C GLN A 347 11.33 29.93 1.31
N ILE A 348 10.17 30.58 1.26
CA ILE A 348 9.99 31.89 0.62
C ILE A 348 10.15 33.03 1.62
N GLU A 349 9.76 32.79 2.88
CA GLU A 349 9.96 33.69 4.01
C GLU A 349 10.39 32.86 5.24
N PRO A 350 10.96 33.45 6.30
CA PRO A 350 11.42 32.69 7.47
C PRO A 350 10.35 31.77 8.08
N SER A 351 9.08 32.16 8.06
CA SER A 351 7.95 31.37 8.57
C SER A 351 7.06 30.79 7.47
N VAL A 352 7.41 30.92 6.18
CA VAL A 352 6.55 30.49 5.08
C VAL A 352 7.29 29.58 4.11
N TRP A 353 6.73 28.39 3.92
CA TRP A 353 7.19 27.39 2.97
C TRP A 353 6.22 27.26 1.82
N ALA A 354 6.76 27.01 0.64
CA ALA A 354 5.99 26.70 -0.56
C ALA A 354 6.43 25.34 -1.11
N VAL A 355 5.45 24.50 -1.44
CA VAL A 355 5.64 23.23 -2.14
C VAL A 355 4.81 23.30 -3.42
N ALA A 356 5.44 23.11 -4.57
CA ALA A 356 4.80 23.21 -5.88
C ALA A 356 5.02 21.93 -6.70
N ASP A 357 3.95 21.45 -7.30
CA ASP A 357 3.88 20.23 -8.08
C ASP A 357 3.48 20.53 -9.54
N VAL A 358 4.19 19.96 -10.51
CA VAL A 358 3.85 20.10 -11.95
C VAL A 358 4.25 18.87 -12.76
N SER A 359 3.36 18.39 -13.63
CA SER A 359 3.64 17.22 -14.47
C SER A 359 4.63 17.52 -15.61
N VAL A 360 5.48 16.53 -15.87
CA VAL A 360 6.47 16.53 -16.95
C VAL A 360 5.92 15.74 -18.14
N ASP A 361 6.01 16.33 -19.34
CA ASP A 361 5.72 15.61 -20.59
C ASP A 361 7.02 14.98 -21.12
N PHE A 362 7.08 13.65 -21.26
CA PHE A 362 8.20 13.00 -21.91
C PHE A 362 7.97 12.92 -23.43
N PRO A 363 8.82 13.55 -24.27
CA PRO A 363 8.70 13.46 -25.72
C PRO A 363 9.03 12.03 -26.19
N GLY A 364 7.99 11.23 -26.46
CA GLY A 364 8.11 9.85 -26.95
C GLY A 364 6.98 8.91 -26.53
N ASP A 365 6.17 9.30 -25.53
CA ASP A 365 5.21 8.41 -24.85
C ASP A 365 3.86 8.20 -25.57
N ASN A 366 3.87 8.29 -26.91
CA ASN A 366 2.65 8.20 -27.73
C ASN A 366 2.26 6.76 -28.11
N GLN A 367 3.05 5.73 -27.78
CA GLN A 367 2.81 4.37 -28.30
C GLN A 367 2.59 3.27 -27.25
N LEU A 368 2.85 3.49 -25.94
CA LEU A 368 2.77 2.43 -24.92
C LEU A 368 2.17 2.85 -23.55
N ALA A 369 1.69 4.08 -23.36
CA ALA A 369 1.16 4.51 -22.06
C ALA A 369 -0.16 3.80 -21.69
N PRO A 370 -0.32 3.30 -20.43
CA PRO A 370 -1.57 2.72 -19.94
C PRO A 370 -2.73 3.74 -19.90
N SER A 371 -3.94 3.22 -19.66
CA SER A 371 -5.24 3.91 -19.73
C SER A 371 -5.31 5.26 -19.02
N SER A 372 -5.79 6.28 -19.74
CA SER A 372 -6.06 7.68 -19.35
C SER A 372 -4.85 8.53 -18.92
N ARG A 373 -4.53 9.57 -19.72
CA ARG A 373 -3.53 10.59 -19.37
C ARG A 373 -4.11 11.52 -18.30
N SER A 374 -3.51 11.51 -17.10
CA SER A 374 -3.77 12.50 -16.06
C SER A 374 -2.55 13.40 -15.93
N ARG A 375 -2.77 14.72 -15.90
CA ARG A 375 -1.71 15.72 -15.80
C ARG A 375 -1.98 16.63 -14.62
N ARG A 376 -0.98 16.85 -13.78
CA ARG A 376 -1.00 17.88 -12.75
C ARG A 376 -0.49 19.19 -13.34
N LEU A 377 -1.34 20.21 -13.33
CA LEU A 377 -0.93 21.60 -13.56
C LEU A 377 -0.32 22.14 -12.26
N PRO A 378 0.36 23.31 -12.26
CA PRO A 378 0.94 23.90 -11.06
C PRO A 378 -0.06 23.90 -9.89
N SER A 379 0.24 23.02 -8.96
CA SER A 379 -0.55 22.67 -7.77
C SER A 379 0.39 22.65 -6.57
N GLY A 380 -0.15 22.52 -5.36
CA GLY A 380 0.66 22.38 -4.16
C GLY A 380 0.14 23.26 -3.04
N CYS A 381 1.01 23.73 -2.16
CA CYS A 381 0.58 24.46 -0.98
C CYS A 381 1.56 25.52 -0.48
N LEU A 382 1.01 26.50 0.23
CA LEU A 382 1.74 27.38 1.14
C LEU A 382 1.52 26.92 2.58
N ILE A 383 2.60 26.86 3.36
CA ILE A 383 2.61 26.46 4.76
C ILE A 383 3.20 27.60 5.57
N GLU A 384 2.35 28.29 6.32
CA GLU A 384 2.71 29.40 7.19
C GLU A 384 2.78 28.91 8.64
N GLU A 385 3.96 29.03 9.25
CA GLU A 385 4.21 28.65 10.64
C GLU A 385 3.57 29.65 11.61
N MET A 386 2.78 29.14 12.55
CA MET A 386 2.10 29.94 13.56
C MET A 386 2.86 29.88 14.90
N PRO A 387 2.84 30.95 15.71
CA PRO A 387 3.59 31.00 16.98
C PRO A 387 3.23 29.94 18.04
N ASN A 388 2.08 29.29 17.89
CA ASN A 388 1.55 28.28 18.81
C ASN A 388 1.93 26.83 18.43
N GLY A 389 2.83 26.64 17.46
CA GLY A 389 3.23 25.32 16.97
C GLY A 389 2.28 24.70 15.95
N TYR A 390 1.27 25.44 15.51
CA TYR A 390 0.41 25.07 14.38
C TYR A 390 1.00 25.60 13.08
N SER A 391 0.49 25.12 11.95
CA SER A 391 0.72 25.73 10.65
C SER A 391 -0.61 26.02 9.96
N LYS A 392 -0.71 27.15 9.28
CA LYS A 392 -1.78 27.42 8.32
C LYS A 392 -1.34 26.90 6.97
N VAL A 393 -2.09 25.96 6.42
CA VAL A 393 -1.83 25.36 5.11
C VAL A 393 -2.90 25.86 4.15
N THR A 394 -2.48 26.48 3.04
CA THR A 394 -3.37 26.82 1.92
C THR A 394 -3.00 25.96 0.74
N TRP A 395 -3.94 25.15 0.27
CA TRP A 395 -3.72 24.10 -0.72
C TRP A 395 -4.44 24.43 -2.01
N VAL A 396 -3.79 24.18 -3.15
CA VAL A 396 -4.34 24.32 -4.50
C VAL A 396 -4.12 23.00 -5.22
N GLU A 397 -5.22 22.39 -5.66
CA GLU A 397 -5.17 21.27 -6.61
C GLU A 397 -5.64 21.76 -7.96
N HIS A 398 -4.84 21.54 -9.00
CA HIS A 398 -5.13 21.90 -10.38
C HIS A 398 -4.67 20.80 -11.34
N MET A 399 -5.62 20.15 -12.00
CA MET A 399 -5.38 18.95 -12.80
C MET A 399 -6.12 18.99 -14.13
N GLU A 400 -5.55 18.33 -15.13
CA GLU A 400 -6.17 18.01 -16.41
C GLU A 400 -6.30 16.49 -16.54
N ILE A 401 -7.53 16.01 -16.75
CA ILE A 401 -7.86 14.59 -16.79
C ILE A 401 -8.44 14.25 -18.16
N GLU A 402 -7.85 13.26 -18.84
CA GLU A 402 -8.39 12.69 -20.07
C GLU A 402 -9.57 11.73 -19.75
N GLU A 403 -10.79 12.10 -20.14
CA GLU A 403 -11.99 11.31 -19.88
C GLU A 403 -12.19 10.22 -20.95
N LYS A 404 -11.44 9.12 -20.86
CA LYS A 404 -11.62 7.96 -21.76
C LYS A 404 -12.88 7.14 -21.46
N ASN A 405 -13.31 7.11 -20.19
CA ASN A 405 -14.43 6.32 -19.70
C ASN A 405 -15.39 7.19 -18.88
N PRO A 406 -16.71 7.00 -19.02
CA PRO A 406 -17.68 7.76 -18.23
C PRO A 406 -17.52 7.43 -16.74
N ILE A 407 -17.54 8.48 -15.91
CA ILE A 407 -17.56 8.35 -14.46
C ILE A 407 -18.81 7.56 -14.04
N HIS A 408 -18.61 6.59 -13.14
CA HIS A 408 -19.70 5.79 -12.58
C HIS A 408 -20.78 6.71 -11.96
N ALA A 409 -22.04 6.50 -12.30
CA ALA A 409 -23.14 7.42 -11.97
C ALA A 409 -23.22 7.79 -10.48
N LEU A 410 -22.96 6.82 -9.59
CA LEU A 410 -22.92 7.04 -8.13
C LEU A 410 -21.90 8.10 -7.67
N PHE A 411 -20.75 8.18 -8.33
CA PHE A 411 -19.63 9.06 -7.92
C PHE A 411 -19.51 10.31 -8.76
N ARG A 412 -20.38 10.48 -9.77
CA ARG A 412 -20.34 11.62 -10.70
C ARG A 412 -20.39 12.94 -9.95
N ASP A 413 -21.42 13.16 -9.13
CA ASP A 413 -21.59 14.43 -8.41
C ASP A 413 -20.42 14.72 -7.44
N LEU A 414 -19.84 13.68 -6.82
CA LEU A 414 -18.68 13.82 -5.92
C LEU A 414 -17.40 14.25 -6.68
N ILE A 415 -17.15 13.67 -7.85
CA ILE A 415 -15.99 13.98 -8.69
C ILE A 415 -16.19 15.30 -9.44
N ASP A 416 -17.38 15.51 -9.99
CA ASP A 416 -17.80 16.73 -10.68
C ASP A 416 -17.74 17.95 -9.77
N GLY A 417 -18.18 17.77 -8.52
CA GLY A 417 -18.06 18.78 -7.48
C GLY A 417 -16.65 18.95 -6.91
N GLY A 418 -15.62 18.23 -7.36
CA GLY A 418 -14.26 18.38 -6.84
C GLY A 418 -14.04 17.91 -5.39
N MET A 419 -15.01 17.21 -4.78
CA MET A 419 -14.86 16.67 -3.41
C MET A 419 -13.98 15.42 -3.39
N ALA A 420 -13.93 14.66 -4.48
CA ALA A 420 -13.16 13.43 -4.56
C ALA A 420 -11.63 13.68 -4.61
N PHE A 421 -11.17 14.70 -5.32
CA PHE A 421 -9.73 14.92 -5.56
C PHE A 421 -9.26 16.35 -5.27
N GLY A 422 -10.13 17.22 -4.74
CA GLY A 422 -9.83 18.63 -4.50
C GLY A 422 -9.15 18.91 -3.16
N ALA A 423 -8.72 20.17 -3.00
CA ALA A 423 -7.94 20.70 -1.88
C ALA A 423 -8.58 20.44 -0.50
N GLN A 424 -9.91 20.55 -0.39
CA GLN A 424 -10.63 20.30 0.86
C GLN A 424 -10.38 18.89 1.41
N ARG A 425 -10.31 17.88 0.53
CA ARG A 425 -10.07 16.47 0.94
C ARG A 425 -8.66 16.28 1.47
N TRP A 426 -7.66 16.90 0.82
CA TRP A 426 -6.28 16.91 1.27
C TRP A 426 -6.16 17.55 2.65
N LEU A 427 -6.75 18.74 2.84
CA LEU A 427 -6.68 19.45 4.11
C LEU A 427 -7.41 18.74 5.24
N ALA A 428 -8.62 18.22 5.00
CA ALA A 428 -9.38 17.47 6.01
C ALA A 428 -8.61 16.22 6.47
N THR A 429 -8.00 15.50 5.53
CA THR A 429 -7.15 14.34 5.83
C THR A 429 -5.89 14.76 6.60
N LEU A 430 -5.22 15.84 6.18
CA LEU A 430 -4.03 16.36 6.83
C LEU A 430 -4.30 16.78 8.28
N GLN A 431 -5.39 17.52 8.53
CA GLN A 431 -5.81 17.92 9.87
C GLN A 431 -5.97 16.70 10.78
N ARG A 432 -6.76 15.71 10.33
CA ARG A 432 -6.99 14.48 11.10
C ARG A 432 -5.70 13.71 11.37
N MET A 433 -4.80 13.61 10.39
CA MET A 433 -3.54 12.88 10.56
C MET A 433 -2.55 13.62 11.47
N CYS A 434 -2.47 14.95 11.40
CA CYS A 434 -1.70 15.75 12.35
C CYS A 434 -2.22 15.58 13.78
N GLU A 435 -3.54 15.58 14.00
CA GLU A 435 -4.13 15.31 15.31
C GLU A 435 -3.80 13.90 15.81
N ARG A 436 -3.86 12.89 14.95
CA ARG A 436 -3.46 11.52 15.27
C ARG A 436 -2.00 11.43 15.68
N PHE A 437 -1.09 12.08 14.96
CA PHE A 437 0.32 12.14 15.33
C PHE A 437 0.55 12.88 16.65
N ALA A 438 -0.21 13.94 16.93
CA ALA A 438 -0.19 14.58 18.24
C ALA A 438 -0.62 13.59 19.34
N CYS A 439 -1.70 12.83 19.12
CA CYS A 439 -2.18 11.81 20.06
C CYS A 439 -1.18 10.68 20.33
N LEU A 440 -0.38 10.31 19.32
CA LEU A 440 0.72 9.34 19.42
C LEU A 440 1.88 9.84 20.31
N ASN A 441 2.15 11.14 20.28
CA ASN A 441 3.28 11.77 20.97
C ASN A 441 2.95 12.21 22.42
N VAL A 442 1.66 12.31 22.78
CA VAL A 442 1.26 12.60 24.17
C VAL A 442 1.59 11.41 25.06
N ALA A 443 2.59 11.59 25.94
CA ALA A 443 2.85 10.69 27.06
C ALA A 443 1.60 10.64 27.95
N GLY A 444 1.02 9.45 28.11
CA GLY A 444 -0.28 9.27 28.75
C GLY A 444 -0.34 9.93 30.14
N ILE A 445 -1.31 10.82 30.35
CA ILE A 445 -1.84 11.02 31.70
C ILE A 445 -2.58 9.70 32.01
N PRO A 446 -2.24 8.98 33.09
CA PRO A 446 -3.03 7.82 33.48
C PRO A 446 -4.46 8.31 33.67
N ALA A 447 -5.40 7.73 32.91
CA ALA A 447 -6.81 8.01 33.08
C ALA A 447 -7.14 7.73 34.54
N ARG A 448 -7.26 8.79 35.36
CA ARG A 448 -7.87 8.67 36.68
C ARG A 448 -9.31 8.30 36.42
N ASP A 449 -9.65 7.09 36.84
CA ASP A 449 -10.98 6.57 37.11
C ASP A 449 -12.13 7.52 36.74
N ILE A 450 -12.62 7.40 35.52
CA ILE A 450 -14.01 7.69 35.21
C ILE A 450 -14.56 6.45 34.51
N GLY A 451 -14.95 5.47 35.32
CA GLY A 451 -15.77 4.35 34.89
C GLY A 451 -15.04 3.04 34.57
N GLY A 452 -14.26 2.48 35.51
CA GLY A 452 -14.11 1.03 35.70
C GLY A 452 -13.86 0.15 34.45
N LYS A 453 -13.12 0.63 33.45
CA LYS A 453 -12.73 -0.16 32.27
C LYS A 453 -11.32 -0.69 32.50
N GLU A 454 -11.23 -1.92 33.03
CA GLU A 454 -9.96 -2.66 33.20
C GLU A 454 -9.27 -2.82 31.82
N LEU A 455 -7.96 -2.52 31.75
CA LEU A 455 -7.07 -2.51 30.57
C LEU A 455 -6.94 -1.18 29.78
N ALA A 456 -6.47 -0.11 30.43
CA ALA A 456 -5.79 0.96 29.69
C ALA A 456 -4.36 0.50 29.30
N PRO A 457 -3.97 0.53 28.01
CA PRO A 457 -2.63 0.13 27.60
C PRO A 457 -1.56 1.07 28.17
N SER A 458 -0.35 0.54 28.38
CA SER A 458 0.83 1.36 28.75
C SER A 458 1.09 2.42 27.66
N PRO A 459 1.86 3.50 27.92
CA PRO A 459 2.17 4.49 26.88
C PRO A 459 2.81 3.88 25.63
N ASP A 460 3.72 2.90 25.80
CA ASP A 460 4.32 2.17 24.69
C ASP A 460 3.32 1.20 24.04
N GLY A 461 2.48 0.54 24.84
CA GLY A 461 1.36 -0.27 24.35
C GLY A 461 0.36 0.52 23.51
N LYS A 462 0.03 1.75 23.92
CA LYS A 462 -0.81 2.69 23.15
C LYS A 462 -0.15 2.99 21.81
N ARG A 463 1.15 3.30 21.80
CA ARG A 463 1.91 3.57 20.56
C ARG A 463 1.90 2.37 19.63
N SER A 464 2.16 1.17 20.14
CA SER A 464 2.14 -0.07 19.35
C SER A 464 0.73 -0.42 18.84
N MET A 465 -0.31 -0.23 19.65
CA MET A 465 -1.71 -0.39 19.24
C MET A 465 -2.10 0.58 18.12
N MET A 466 -1.71 1.85 18.24
CA MET A 466 -1.96 2.86 17.20
C MET A 466 -1.20 2.54 15.90
N LYS A 467 0.03 2.02 15.98
CA LYS A 467 0.77 1.54 14.80
C LYS A 467 0.11 0.34 14.13
N LEU A 468 -0.38 -0.63 14.91
CA LEU A 468 -1.12 -1.78 14.39
C LEU A 468 -2.40 -1.33 13.65
N ALA A 469 -3.15 -0.42 14.27
CA ALA A 469 -4.38 0.13 13.71
C ALA A 469 -4.11 0.98 12.45
N GLN A 470 -3.03 1.77 12.42
CA GLN A 470 -2.60 2.49 11.21
C GLN A 470 -2.33 1.51 10.06
N ARG A 471 -1.60 0.44 10.32
CA ARG A 471 -1.31 -0.58 9.30
C ARG A 471 -2.58 -1.27 8.81
N MET A 472 -3.53 -1.52 9.70
CA MET A 472 -4.84 -2.05 9.35
C MET A 472 -5.59 -1.12 8.38
N VAL A 473 -5.63 0.18 8.67
CA VAL A 473 -6.26 1.19 7.79
C VAL A 473 -5.53 1.32 6.45
N THR A 474 -4.19 1.36 6.45
CA THR A 474 -3.40 1.43 5.21
C THR A 474 -3.64 0.19 4.33
N ASN A 475 -3.63 -1.01 4.92
CA ASN A 475 -3.91 -2.25 4.19
C ASN A 475 -5.33 -2.28 3.65
N PHE A 476 -6.32 -1.76 4.39
CA PHE A 476 -7.69 -1.62 3.88
C PHE A 476 -7.72 -0.70 2.66
N CYS A 477 -7.16 0.51 2.78
CA CYS A 477 -7.20 1.50 1.71
C CYS A 477 -6.52 1.00 0.42
N ALA A 478 -5.39 0.30 0.53
CA ALA A 478 -4.66 -0.26 -0.61
C ALA A 478 -5.46 -1.34 -1.38
N ASN A 479 -6.39 -2.02 -0.71
CA ASN A 479 -7.11 -3.18 -1.24
C ASN A 479 -8.56 -2.89 -1.66
N VAL A 480 -9.09 -1.70 -1.36
CA VAL A 480 -10.46 -1.29 -1.74
C VAL A 480 -10.48 -0.52 -3.07
N GLY A 481 -9.43 0.24 -3.37
CA GLY A 481 -9.33 1.04 -4.58
C GLY A 481 -9.11 0.21 -5.86
N ALA A 482 -9.38 0.82 -7.02
CA ALA A 482 -9.19 0.22 -8.34
C ALA A 482 -7.73 0.24 -8.84
N SER A 483 -6.75 0.18 -7.94
CA SER A 483 -5.33 0.28 -8.26
C SER A 483 -4.88 -0.77 -9.29
N ASN A 484 -4.02 -0.37 -10.24
CA ASN A 484 -3.56 -1.14 -11.41
C ASN A 484 -2.81 -2.46 -11.12
N GLY A 485 -2.80 -2.96 -9.88
CA GLY A 485 -2.33 -4.31 -9.51
C GLY A 485 -3.46 -5.33 -9.29
N HIS A 486 -4.68 -4.87 -9.05
CA HIS A 486 -5.83 -5.73 -8.74
C HIS A 486 -6.83 -5.66 -9.89
N LYS A 487 -6.84 -6.66 -10.77
CA LYS A 487 -7.87 -6.75 -11.82
C LYS A 487 -9.19 -7.12 -11.16
N TRP A 488 -10.01 -6.12 -10.86
CA TRP A 488 -11.35 -6.31 -10.32
C TRP A 488 -12.25 -6.97 -11.36
N THR A 489 -12.83 -8.11 -11.02
CA THR A 489 -13.85 -8.77 -11.84
C THR A 489 -15.21 -8.53 -11.22
N THR A 490 -16.15 -8.04 -12.03
CA THR A 490 -17.54 -7.86 -11.60
C THR A 490 -18.22 -9.22 -11.62
N LEU A 491 -18.80 -9.62 -10.49
CA LEU A 491 -19.65 -10.80 -10.43
C LEU A 491 -21.09 -10.37 -10.69
N SER A 492 -21.66 -10.85 -11.77
CA SER A 492 -23.09 -10.77 -12.01
C SER A 492 -23.79 -11.83 -11.14
N GLY A 493 -24.37 -11.41 -10.01
CA GLY A 493 -25.20 -12.27 -9.15
C GLY A 493 -26.67 -11.88 -9.19
N VAL A 494 -27.51 -12.68 -8.51
CA VAL A 494 -28.98 -12.51 -8.42
C VAL A 494 -29.39 -11.20 -7.72
N ASN A 495 -28.48 -10.62 -6.92
CA ASN A 495 -28.67 -9.33 -6.26
C ASN A 495 -27.90 -8.26 -7.05
N ASP A 496 -28.58 -7.25 -7.56
CA ASP A 496 -28.10 -6.15 -8.43
C ASP A 496 -27.08 -5.18 -7.77
N VAL A 497 -26.29 -5.68 -6.81
CA VAL A 497 -25.41 -4.88 -5.95
C VAL A 497 -24.02 -4.66 -6.58
N GLY A 498 -23.77 -5.19 -7.80
CA GLY A 498 -22.55 -4.90 -8.56
C GLY A 498 -21.23 -5.22 -7.83
N VAL A 499 -21.18 -6.33 -7.08
CA VAL A 499 -20.01 -6.73 -6.30
C VAL A 499 -18.82 -7.02 -7.21
N ARG A 500 -17.67 -6.45 -6.85
CA ARG A 500 -16.40 -6.68 -7.52
C ARG A 500 -15.51 -7.52 -6.62
N VAL A 501 -14.78 -8.45 -7.22
CA VAL A 501 -13.83 -9.30 -6.51
C VAL A 501 -12.46 -9.24 -7.15
N THR A 502 -11.43 -9.41 -6.32
CA THR A 502 -10.05 -9.57 -6.76
C THR A 502 -9.35 -10.55 -5.84
N LEU A 503 -8.41 -11.30 -6.40
CA LEU A 503 -7.62 -12.29 -5.67
C LEU A 503 -6.18 -11.82 -5.61
N HIS A 504 -5.57 -11.93 -4.44
CA HIS A 504 -4.14 -11.70 -4.31
C HIS A 504 -3.51 -12.77 -3.43
N LYS A 505 -2.24 -13.08 -3.73
CA LYS A 505 -1.43 -14.01 -2.95
C LYS A 505 -0.58 -13.20 -2.00
N ASN A 506 -0.49 -13.69 -0.78
CA ASN A 506 0.12 -12.96 0.30
C ASN A 506 1.20 -13.80 0.97
N THR A 507 2.42 -13.29 0.95
CA THR A 507 3.58 -13.90 1.59
C THR A 507 4.32 -12.90 2.49
N ASP A 508 3.78 -11.69 2.63
CA ASP A 508 4.45 -10.59 3.30
C ASP A 508 4.31 -10.69 4.82
N ALA A 509 5.34 -10.24 5.53
CA ALA A 509 5.33 -10.24 6.99
C ALA A 509 4.18 -9.37 7.54
N GLY A 510 3.46 -9.90 8.51
CA GLY A 510 2.34 -9.18 9.15
C GLY A 510 1.01 -9.25 8.40
N GLN A 511 0.92 -10.06 7.36
CA GLN A 511 -0.34 -10.49 6.77
C GLN A 511 -0.43 -12.02 6.82
N PRO A 512 -1.63 -12.62 6.82
CA PRO A 512 -1.73 -14.08 6.82
C PRO A 512 -1.24 -14.64 5.49
N ASN A 513 -0.34 -15.62 5.59
CA ASN A 513 0.21 -16.32 4.44
C ASN A 513 -0.89 -17.12 3.75
N GLY A 514 -1.03 -16.94 2.43
CA GLY A 514 -2.02 -17.67 1.65
C GLY A 514 -2.64 -16.88 0.50
N VAL A 515 -3.83 -17.31 0.11
CA VAL A 515 -4.64 -16.70 -0.94
C VAL A 515 -5.78 -15.91 -0.29
N VAL A 516 -5.84 -14.61 -0.55
CA VAL A 516 -6.82 -13.69 0.04
C VAL A 516 -7.75 -13.18 -1.05
N LEU A 517 -9.05 -13.35 -0.82
CA LEU A 517 -10.10 -12.79 -1.67
C LEU A 517 -10.54 -11.45 -1.09
N SER A 518 -10.36 -10.39 -1.88
CA SER A 518 -10.93 -9.07 -1.61
C SER A 518 -12.21 -8.92 -2.40
N ALA A 519 -13.29 -8.53 -1.73
CA ALA A 519 -14.57 -8.28 -2.36
C ALA A 519 -15.13 -6.94 -1.87
N ALA A 520 -15.65 -6.13 -2.79
CA ALA A 520 -16.13 -4.79 -2.48
C ALA A 520 -17.32 -4.39 -3.36
N THR A 521 -18.20 -3.56 -2.81
CA THR A 521 -19.32 -2.93 -3.52
C THR A 521 -19.55 -1.51 -3.02
N SER A 522 -20.16 -0.65 -3.84
CA SER A 522 -20.56 0.70 -3.46
C SER A 522 -22.05 0.91 -3.68
N ILE A 523 -22.72 1.50 -2.69
CA ILE A 523 -24.14 1.80 -2.70
C ILE A 523 -24.37 3.27 -2.33
N TRP A 524 -25.51 3.82 -2.74
CA TRP A 524 -26.00 5.11 -2.24
C TRP A 524 -27.12 4.87 -1.22
N LEU A 525 -27.12 5.65 -0.15
CA LEU A 525 -28.15 5.63 0.88
C LEU A 525 -28.72 7.06 1.07
N PRO A 526 -30.04 7.23 1.21
CA PRO A 526 -30.69 8.52 1.45
C PRO A 526 -30.55 8.98 2.91
N ILE A 527 -29.36 8.83 3.49
CA ILE A 527 -29.05 9.11 4.89
C ILE A 527 -27.72 9.85 4.94
N SER A 528 -27.64 10.87 5.80
CA SER A 528 -26.41 11.63 6.05
C SER A 528 -25.24 10.75 6.50
N ALA A 529 -24.03 11.11 6.06
CA ALA A 529 -22.80 10.38 6.38
C ALA A 529 -22.58 10.23 7.90
N GLU A 530 -22.90 11.26 8.68
CA GLU A 530 -22.76 11.26 10.14
C GLU A 530 -23.62 10.19 10.82
N ARG A 531 -24.87 10.03 10.38
CA ARG A 531 -25.80 9.02 10.92
C ARG A 531 -25.35 7.60 10.54
N ILE A 532 -24.86 7.39 9.32
CA ILE A 532 -24.30 6.11 8.87
C ILE A 532 -23.03 5.78 9.66
N PHE A 533 -22.13 6.77 9.84
CA PHE A 533 -20.91 6.60 10.62
C PHE A 533 -21.21 6.22 12.08
N SER A 534 -22.17 6.92 12.71
CA SER A 534 -22.63 6.61 14.06
C SER A 534 -23.22 5.20 14.16
N PHE A 535 -23.96 4.77 13.12
CA PHE A 535 -24.52 3.41 13.04
C PHE A 535 -23.45 2.32 12.96
N PHE A 536 -22.36 2.50 12.20
CA PHE A 536 -21.28 1.51 12.13
C PHE A 536 -20.36 1.53 13.36
N LYS A 537 -20.24 2.69 14.02
CA LYS A 537 -19.43 2.84 15.22
C LYS A 537 -20.08 2.21 16.46
N ASP A 538 -21.39 2.28 16.60
CA ASP A 538 -22.10 1.82 17.80
C ASP A 538 -22.02 0.28 17.97
N GLU A 539 -21.55 -0.15 19.14
CA GLU A 539 -21.45 -1.56 19.52
C GLU A 539 -22.83 -2.26 19.53
N ARG A 540 -23.89 -1.52 19.85
CA ARG A 540 -25.26 -2.04 19.99
C ARG A 540 -25.89 -2.36 18.65
N THR A 541 -25.52 -1.62 17.60
CA THR A 541 -26.04 -1.80 16.23
C THR A 541 -25.22 -2.81 15.44
N ARG A 542 -24.04 -3.21 15.90
CA ARG A 542 -23.15 -4.16 15.20
C ARG A 542 -23.84 -5.45 14.79
N THR A 543 -24.66 -6.03 15.66
CA THR A 543 -25.41 -7.27 15.39
C THR A 543 -26.40 -7.14 14.22
N GLN A 544 -26.75 -5.91 13.83
CA GLN A 544 -27.69 -5.63 12.74
C GLN A 544 -27.03 -5.65 11.37
N TRP A 545 -25.69 -5.63 11.27
CA TRP A 545 -24.96 -5.58 9.99
C TRP A 545 -23.76 -6.51 9.93
N ASP A 546 -23.15 -6.87 11.06
CA ASP A 546 -21.95 -7.72 11.09
C ASP A 546 -22.34 -9.19 11.00
N VAL A 547 -22.49 -9.68 9.77
CA VAL A 547 -22.80 -11.08 9.47
C VAL A 547 -21.73 -12.02 10.06
N LEU A 548 -20.47 -11.57 10.18
CA LEU A 548 -19.37 -12.38 10.71
C LEU A 548 -19.44 -12.55 12.23
N SER A 549 -20.17 -11.68 12.93
CA SER A 549 -20.36 -11.78 14.38
C SER A 549 -21.39 -12.85 14.79
N ASN A 550 -22.08 -13.51 13.85
CA ASN A 550 -23.10 -14.55 14.11
C ASN A 550 -24.16 -14.13 15.15
N GLY A 551 -24.55 -12.85 15.17
CA GLY A 551 -25.52 -12.30 16.12
C GLY A 551 -25.01 -12.12 17.55
N ASN A 552 -23.71 -12.32 17.81
CA ASN A 552 -23.12 -12.10 19.12
C ASN A 552 -23.01 -10.60 19.43
N THR A 553 -23.47 -10.21 20.62
CA THR A 553 -23.22 -8.87 21.15
C THR A 553 -21.74 -8.69 21.44
N VAL A 554 -21.21 -7.53 21.09
CA VAL A 554 -19.83 -7.14 21.38
C VAL A 554 -19.79 -6.16 22.55
N GLN A 555 -18.66 -6.16 23.26
CA GLN A 555 -18.33 -5.22 24.32
C GLN A 555 -16.95 -4.63 24.06
N GLU A 556 -16.82 -3.31 24.08
CA GLU A 556 -15.51 -2.65 24.05
C GLU A 556 -14.77 -2.89 25.37
N VAL A 557 -13.54 -3.40 25.27
CA VAL A 557 -12.64 -3.68 26.40
C VAL A 557 -11.49 -2.69 26.48
N ALA A 558 -11.14 -2.01 25.38
CA ALA A 558 -10.15 -0.93 25.39
C ALA A 558 -10.53 0.16 24.38
N HIS A 559 -10.19 1.41 24.72
CA HIS A 559 -10.51 2.59 23.92
C HIS A 559 -9.31 3.54 23.87
N ILE A 560 -8.93 3.98 22.67
CA ILE A 560 -7.87 4.95 22.44
C ILE A 560 -8.43 6.06 21.55
N THR A 561 -8.45 7.29 22.05
CA THR A 561 -8.83 8.47 21.27
C THR A 561 -7.76 8.79 20.21
N ASN A 562 -8.20 9.13 19.00
CA ASN A 562 -7.34 9.28 17.82
C ASN A 562 -7.46 10.67 17.16
N GLY A 563 -7.97 11.66 17.87
CA GLY A 563 -8.15 13.01 17.37
C GLY A 563 -9.05 13.84 18.28
N SER A 564 -9.34 15.06 17.86
CA SER A 564 -10.23 15.97 18.60
C SER A 564 -11.70 15.55 18.51
N HIS A 565 -12.10 14.98 17.36
CA HIS A 565 -13.46 14.51 17.14
C HIS A 565 -13.73 13.23 17.95
N PRO A 566 -14.82 13.16 18.76
CA PRO A 566 -15.12 12.01 19.61
C PRO A 566 -15.41 10.74 18.80
N GLY A 567 -15.75 10.89 17.52
CA GLY A 567 -15.86 9.83 16.52
C GLY A 567 -14.55 9.06 16.30
N ASN A 568 -13.41 9.76 16.40
CA ASN A 568 -12.10 9.25 15.99
C ASN A 568 -11.47 8.44 17.12
N CYS A 569 -11.52 7.11 17.01
CA CYS A 569 -11.04 6.22 18.06
C CYS A 569 -10.57 4.87 17.51
N ILE A 570 -9.72 4.22 18.30
CA ILE A 570 -9.37 2.80 18.16
C ILE A 570 -10.01 2.06 19.33
N SER A 571 -10.80 1.04 19.01
CA SER A 571 -11.55 0.24 19.96
C SER A 571 -11.12 -1.22 19.83
N LEU A 572 -11.00 -1.90 20.97
CA LEU A 572 -10.82 -3.34 21.04
C LEU A 572 -12.12 -3.96 21.55
N LEU A 573 -12.76 -4.80 20.74
CA LEU A 573 -14.08 -5.36 21.03
C LEU A 573 -13.97 -6.86 21.30
N ARG A 574 -14.75 -7.34 22.27
CA ARG A 574 -14.86 -8.75 22.66
C ARG A 574 -16.30 -9.24 22.47
N GLY A 575 -16.49 -10.40 21.84
CA GLY A 575 -17.80 -11.05 21.77
C GLY A 575 -18.20 -11.71 23.10
N LEU A 576 -19.45 -11.53 23.54
CA LEU A 576 -19.89 -11.96 24.88
C LEU A 576 -20.34 -13.44 24.98
N ASN A 577 -20.71 -14.09 23.86
CA ASN A 577 -21.35 -15.41 23.86
C ASN A 577 -20.55 -16.53 23.17
N SER A 578 -19.31 -16.27 22.76
CA SER A 578 -18.43 -17.27 22.16
C SER A 578 -17.72 -18.06 23.26
N GLY A 579 -18.23 -19.24 23.58
CA GLY A 579 -17.83 -20.05 24.74
C GLY A 579 -16.35 -20.38 24.92
N GLN A 580 -15.44 -20.06 23.97
CA GLN A 580 -13.98 -20.11 24.11
C GLN A 580 -13.22 -19.22 23.10
N ASN A 581 -13.74 -18.06 22.65
CA ASN A 581 -12.97 -17.28 21.66
C ASN A 581 -11.84 -16.47 22.30
N THR A 582 -10.61 -16.87 21.94
CA THR A 582 -9.39 -16.07 22.06
C THR A 582 -9.31 -14.93 21.03
N MET A 583 -10.35 -14.70 20.22
CA MET A 583 -10.35 -13.66 19.19
C MET A 583 -11.03 -12.38 19.68
N LEU A 584 -10.37 -11.26 19.43
CA LEU A 584 -10.87 -9.91 19.63
C LEU A 584 -11.01 -9.21 18.27
N ILE A 585 -11.76 -8.12 18.23
CA ILE A 585 -11.89 -7.28 17.03
C ILE A 585 -11.19 -5.96 17.31
N LEU A 586 -10.12 -5.70 16.58
CA LEU A 586 -9.51 -4.37 16.53
C LEU A 586 -10.31 -3.53 15.55
N GLN A 587 -10.79 -2.36 15.96
CA GLN A 587 -11.53 -1.43 15.12
C GLN A 587 -10.94 -0.03 15.18
N GLU A 588 -10.72 0.62 14.04
CA GLU A 588 -10.41 2.04 13.94
C GLU A 588 -11.54 2.76 13.21
N CYS A 589 -12.06 3.80 13.84
CA CYS A 589 -13.07 4.71 13.28
C CYS A 589 -12.44 6.08 13.07
N CYS A 590 -12.61 6.62 11.86
CA CYS A 590 -12.11 7.94 11.47
C CYS A 590 -13.20 8.70 10.73
N THR A 591 -13.37 9.98 11.03
CA THR A 591 -14.28 10.90 10.36
C THR A 591 -13.65 12.29 10.31
N ASP A 592 -13.84 12.96 9.18
CA ASP A 592 -13.44 14.33 8.92
C ASP A 592 -14.41 14.97 7.89
N ALA A 593 -14.18 16.23 7.51
CA ALA A 593 -15.06 16.95 6.59
C ALA A 593 -15.17 16.32 5.19
N SER A 594 -14.24 15.43 4.79
CA SER A 594 -14.24 14.77 3.49
C SER A 594 -14.93 13.41 3.48
N GLY A 595 -15.15 12.81 4.65
CA GLY A 595 -15.80 11.51 4.77
C GLY A 595 -15.38 10.75 6.03
N SER A 596 -15.81 9.49 6.10
CA SER A 596 -15.55 8.61 7.24
C SER A 596 -15.11 7.23 6.78
N VAL A 597 -14.34 6.55 7.64
CA VAL A 597 -13.88 5.18 7.44
C VAL A 597 -14.04 4.42 8.75
N VAL A 598 -14.59 3.21 8.68
CA VAL A 598 -14.66 2.26 9.81
C VAL A 598 -13.99 0.98 9.36
N VAL A 599 -12.80 0.69 9.88
CA VAL A 599 -12.01 -0.50 9.53
C VAL A 599 -11.88 -1.38 10.76
N TYR A 600 -12.04 -2.69 10.58
CA TYR A 600 -11.86 -3.67 11.64
C TYR A 600 -11.18 -4.95 11.14
N SER A 601 -10.51 -5.65 12.05
CA SER A 601 -9.90 -6.96 11.79
C SER A 601 -10.04 -7.83 13.04
N PRO A 602 -10.33 -9.14 12.90
CA PRO A 602 -10.12 -10.08 13.98
C PRO A 602 -8.61 -10.15 14.31
N VAL A 603 -8.29 -10.25 15.60
CA VAL A 603 -6.92 -10.36 16.13
C VAL A 603 -6.92 -11.31 17.32
N ASP A 604 -5.91 -12.16 17.41
CA ASP A 604 -5.78 -13.11 18.52
C ASP A 604 -5.35 -12.41 19.82
N LEU A 605 -5.92 -12.86 20.94
CA LEU A 605 -5.67 -12.33 22.28
C LEU A 605 -4.18 -12.38 22.69
N PRO A 606 -3.40 -13.46 22.42
CA PRO A 606 -1.97 -13.44 22.68
C PRO A 606 -1.23 -12.35 21.89
N ALA A 607 -1.57 -12.18 20.61
CA ALA A 607 -0.96 -11.15 19.78
C ALA A 607 -1.27 -9.74 20.29
N ILE A 608 -2.53 -9.47 20.69
CA ILE A 608 -2.88 -8.15 21.24
C ILE A 608 -2.20 -7.87 22.57
N ASN A 609 -2.05 -8.88 23.43
CA ASN A 609 -1.39 -8.70 24.72
C ASN A 609 0.09 -8.30 24.54
N ILE A 610 0.74 -8.86 23.53
CA ILE A 610 2.12 -8.49 23.16
C ILE A 610 2.17 -7.07 22.59
N VAL A 611 1.20 -6.68 21.75
CA VAL A 611 1.14 -5.29 21.24
C VAL A 611 0.86 -4.30 22.37
N MET A 612 -0.01 -4.66 23.32
CA MET A 612 -0.33 -3.84 24.51
C MET A 612 0.84 -3.75 25.51
N SER A 613 1.82 -4.65 25.46
CA SER A 613 3.04 -4.53 26.26
C SER A 613 4.05 -3.55 25.65
N GLY A 614 3.83 -3.10 24.41
CA GLY A 614 4.68 -2.13 23.70
C GLY A 614 5.64 -2.74 22.69
N GLU A 615 5.50 -4.03 22.38
CA GLU A 615 6.30 -4.68 21.34
C GLU A 615 5.91 -4.23 19.92
N ASP A 616 6.75 -4.52 18.94
CA ASP A 616 6.55 -4.13 17.54
C ASP A 616 5.36 -4.90 16.91
N PRO A 617 4.30 -4.24 16.45
CA PRO A 617 3.15 -4.92 15.85
C PRO A 617 3.41 -5.48 14.44
N SER A 618 4.58 -5.25 13.85
CA SER A 618 4.86 -5.55 12.43
C SER A 618 4.68 -7.02 12.03
N TYR A 619 4.72 -7.98 12.95
CA TYR A 619 4.50 -9.40 12.65
C TYR A 619 3.06 -9.87 12.87
N VAL A 620 2.19 -9.07 13.49
CA VAL A 620 0.81 -9.46 13.80
C VAL A 620 0.03 -9.61 12.50
N PRO A 621 -0.53 -10.79 12.16
CA PRO A 621 -1.29 -10.95 10.93
C PRO A 621 -2.64 -10.22 11.04
N ILE A 622 -2.96 -9.38 10.05
CA ILE A 622 -4.24 -8.66 9.99
C ILE A 622 -4.88 -8.77 8.60
N LEU A 623 -6.19 -8.91 8.55
CA LEU A 623 -7.01 -8.88 7.33
C LEU A 623 -8.17 -7.90 7.53
N PRO A 624 -7.99 -6.64 7.11
CA PRO A 624 -8.97 -5.63 7.39
C PRO A 624 -10.20 -5.76 6.50
N SER A 625 -11.35 -5.56 7.13
CA SER A 625 -12.66 -5.40 6.52
C SER A 625 -13.27 -4.09 7.00
N GLY A 626 -14.23 -3.53 6.28
CA GLY A 626 -14.77 -2.25 6.71
C GLY A 626 -15.62 -1.50 5.69
N PHE A 627 -15.82 -0.24 6.02
CA PHE A 627 -16.72 0.67 5.34
C PHE A 627 -16.04 2.01 5.06
N THR A 628 -16.30 2.57 3.88
CA THR A 628 -16.05 3.99 3.60
C THR A 628 -17.36 4.70 3.38
N ILE A 629 -17.47 5.92 3.89
CA ILE A 629 -18.69 6.71 3.89
C ILE A 629 -18.31 8.10 3.36
N LEU A 630 -18.77 8.41 2.16
CA LEU A 630 -18.51 9.69 1.50
C LEU A 630 -19.82 10.46 1.33
N PRO A 631 -19.79 11.80 1.30
CA PRO A 631 -20.96 12.57 0.90
C PRO A 631 -21.36 12.19 -0.54
N ASP A 632 -22.64 12.35 -0.89
CA ASP A 632 -23.13 12.01 -2.22
C ASP A 632 -22.79 13.01 -3.32
N GLY A 633 -22.12 14.10 -2.97
CA GLY A 633 -21.72 15.12 -3.94
C GLY A 633 -22.75 16.22 -4.18
N ARG A 634 -23.97 16.08 -3.64
CA ARG A 634 -25.09 16.96 -3.97
C ARG A 634 -25.17 18.09 -2.95
N SER A 635 -25.02 19.34 -3.40
CA SER A 635 -25.28 20.50 -2.53
C SER A 635 -26.75 20.50 -2.12
N ALA A 636 -27.03 20.73 -0.83
CA ALA A 636 -28.37 20.99 -0.32
C ALA A 636 -28.87 22.35 -0.85
N GLY A 637 -29.28 22.39 -2.12
CA GLY A 637 -29.74 23.60 -2.78
C GLY A 637 -31.19 23.95 -2.42
N GLY A 638 -31.35 24.96 -1.57
CA GLY A 638 -32.35 26.04 -1.66
C GLY A 638 -33.81 25.72 -2.00
N TYR A 639 -34.64 25.66 -0.95
CA TYR A 639 -35.97 26.29 -0.98
C TYR A 639 -36.20 27.07 0.31
N GLY A 640 -36.27 28.39 0.18
CA GLY A 640 -37.01 29.30 1.05
C GLY A 640 -36.42 29.58 2.43
N ALA A 641 -36.17 30.87 2.69
CA ALA A 641 -36.26 31.40 4.04
C ALA A 641 -37.60 30.97 4.65
N SER A 642 -37.57 30.10 5.66
CA SER A 642 -38.72 29.82 6.52
C SER A 642 -38.21 29.63 7.93
N SER A 643 -38.46 30.65 8.73
CA SER A 643 -38.35 30.67 10.18
C SER A 643 -39.35 29.69 10.80
N SER A 644 -39.06 28.40 10.71
CA SER A 644 -39.79 27.37 11.45
C SER A 644 -38.87 26.20 11.76
N SER A 645 -38.67 25.99 13.06
CA SER A 645 -37.95 24.89 13.68
C SER A 645 -38.54 23.53 13.31
N ASN A 646 -38.12 22.96 12.17
CA ASN A 646 -38.25 21.54 11.85
C ASN A 646 -36.85 20.91 11.88
N PRO A 647 -36.59 19.85 12.67
CA PRO A 647 -35.28 19.19 12.73
C PRO A 647 -35.03 18.22 11.57
N MET A 648 -35.85 18.24 10.51
CA MET A 648 -35.65 17.47 9.28
C MET A 648 -35.42 18.42 8.09
N GLY A 649 -34.25 19.04 8.05
CA GLY A 649 -33.72 19.63 6.82
C GLY A 649 -33.32 18.51 5.86
N GLY A 650 -33.65 18.65 4.56
CA GLY A 650 -33.48 17.59 3.55
C GLY A 650 -32.10 16.94 3.60
N SER A 651 -32.06 15.66 3.98
CA SER A 651 -30.81 14.91 4.17
C SER A 651 -30.13 14.74 2.82
N ALA A 652 -28.94 15.32 2.65
CA ALA A 652 -27.99 14.85 1.66
C ALA A 652 -27.79 13.34 1.83
N GLY A 653 -27.75 12.59 0.74
CA GLY A 653 -27.48 11.16 0.76
C GLY A 653 -26.00 10.89 1.04
N SER A 654 -25.61 9.63 1.00
CA SER A 654 -24.22 9.22 1.20
C SER A 654 -23.86 8.00 0.38
N LEU A 655 -22.62 7.97 -0.06
CA LEU A 655 -22.01 6.86 -0.77
C LEU A 655 -21.31 5.97 0.26
N VAL A 656 -21.70 4.70 0.31
CA VAL A 656 -21.10 3.72 1.21
C VAL A 656 -20.41 2.64 0.38
N THR A 657 -19.12 2.45 0.58
CA THR A 657 -18.40 1.28 0.06
C THR A 657 -18.22 0.26 1.17
N VAL A 658 -18.69 -0.96 0.94
CA VAL A 658 -18.50 -2.13 1.80
C VAL A 658 -17.39 -2.96 1.21
N ALA A 659 -16.39 -3.35 2.00
CA ALA A 659 -15.31 -4.21 1.54
C ALA A 659 -14.85 -5.23 2.58
N PHE A 660 -14.65 -6.46 2.13
CA PHE A 660 -14.18 -7.58 2.94
C PHE A 660 -12.92 -8.19 2.36
N GLN A 661 -12.01 -8.59 3.26
CA GLN A 661 -10.84 -9.41 2.94
C GLN A 661 -10.94 -10.73 3.68
N ILE A 662 -10.91 -11.83 2.94
CA ILE A 662 -11.15 -13.17 3.48
C ILE A 662 -10.01 -14.10 3.04
N LEU A 663 -9.37 -14.75 4.01
CA LEU A 663 -8.38 -15.79 3.76
C LEU A 663 -9.09 -17.03 3.21
N MET A 664 -8.83 -17.36 1.95
CA MET A 664 -9.45 -18.52 1.28
C MET A 664 -8.69 -19.81 1.57
N SER A 665 -7.36 -19.72 1.63
CA SER A 665 -6.48 -20.85 1.87
C SER A 665 -5.16 -20.35 2.44
N SER A 666 -4.61 -21.05 3.43
CA SER A 666 -3.27 -20.82 3.96
C SER A 666 -2.15 -21.32 3.03
N LEU A 667 -2.51 -22.12 2.01
CA LEU A 667 -1.59 -22.61 0.99
C LEU A 667 -1.60 -21.68 -0.23
N PRO A 668 -0.49 -21.00 -0.56
CA PRO A 668 -0.40 -20.09 -1.71
C PRO A 668 -0.59 -20.77 -3.08
N SER A 669 -0.53 -22.10 -3.12
CA SER A 669 -0.73 -22.95 -4.30
C SER A 669 -2.18 -23.42 -4.49
N ALA A 670 -3.08 -23.13 -3.54
CA ALA A 670 -4.45 -23.58 -3.62
C ALA A 670 -5.19 -22.94 -4.80
N LYS A 671 -5.89 -23.78 -5.59
CA LYS A 671 -6.83 -23.33 -6.60
C LYS A 671 -8.14 -22.96 -5.92
N LEU A 672 -8.71 -21.83 -6.32
CA LEU A 672 -10.02 -21.41 -5.82
C LEU A 672 -11.12 -22.33 -6.34
N ASN A 673 -12.18 -22.47 -5.54
CA ASN A 673 -13.47 -23.00 -5.99
C ASN A 673 -14.42 -21.82 -6.27
N LEU A 674 -15.17 -21.87 -7.37
CA LEU A 674 -16.20 -20.90 -7.73
C LEU A 674 -17.24 -20.75 -6.62
N GLU A 675 -17.56 -21.84 -5.92
CA GLU A 675 -18.47 -21.84 -4.76
C GLU A 675 -18.01 -20.89 -3.64
N SER A 676 -16.70 -20.80 -3.41
CA SER A 676 -16.14 -19.96 -2.37
C SER A 676 -16.21 -18.48 -2.75
N VAL A 677 -16.03 -18.16 -4.04
CA VAL A 677 -16.25 -16.80 -4.58
C VAL A 677 -17.72 -16.39 -4.48
N MET A 678 -18.64 -17.31 -4.81
CA MET A 678 -20.08 -17.08 -4.65
C MET A 678 -20.50 -16.89 -3.19
N THR A 679 -19.88 -17.62 -2.26
CA THR A 679 -20.14 -17.47 -0.82
C THR A 679 -19.79 -16.06 -0.34
N VAL A 680 -18.63 -15.53 -0.75
CA VAL A 680 -18.22 -14.16 -0.39
C VAL A 680 -19.10 -13.10 -1.07
N ASN A 681 -19.52 -13.33 -2.31
CA ASN A 681 -20.48 -12.47 -2.99
C ASN A 681 -21.82 -12.40 -2.22
N ASN A 682 -22.33 -13.55 -1.78
CA ASN A 682 -23.56 -13.64 -0.98
C ASN A 682 -23.40 -12.98 0.40
N LEU A 683 -22.22 -13.11 1.02
CA LEU A 683 -21.91 -12.46 2.30
C LEU A 683 -21.99 -10.93 2.20
N ILE A 684 -21.37 -10.34 1.16
CA ILE A 684 -21.45 -8.89 0.92
C ILE A 684 -22.89 -8.47 0.60
N GLY A 685 -23.56 -9.20 -0.28
CA GLY A 685 -24.96 -8.92 -0.64
C GLY A 685 -25.88 -8.94 0.59
N THR A 686 -25.71 -9.93 1.47
CA THR A 686 -26.47 -10.06 2.73
C THR A 686 -26.16 -8.90 3.68
N THR A 687 -24.88 -8.53 3.80
CA THR A 687 -24.46 -7.39 4.63
C THR A 687 -25.11 -6.09 4.14
N VAL A 688 -25.10 -5.84 2.83
CA VAL A 688 -25.76 -4.66 2.24
C VAL A 688 -27.25 -4.65 2.52
N GLN A 689 -27.93 -5.79 2.37
CA GLN A 689 -29.36 -5.90 2.66
C GLN A 689 -29.68 -5.69 4.14
N GLN A 690 -28.85 -6.21 5.04
CA GLN A 690 -28.96 -5.98 6.47
C GLN A 690 -28.78 -4.50 6.84
N ILE A 691 -27.79 -3.82 6.25
CA ILE A 691 -27.57 -2.37 6.43
C ILE A 691 -28.79 -1.58 5.96
N LYS A 692 -29.30 -1.86 4.75
CA LYS A 692 -30.49 -1.21 4.20
C LYS A 692 -31.71 -1.42 5.11
N ALA A 693 -31.95 -2.64 5.56
CA ALA A 693 -33.06 -2.98 6.45
C ALA A 693 -32.95 -2.28 7.80
N ALA A 694 -31.78 -2.32 8.45
CA ALA A 694 -31.51 -1.68 9.73
C ALA A 694 -31.70 -0.15 9.68
N LEU A 695 -31.33 0.45 8.55
CA LEU A 695 -31.46 1.88 8.31
C LEU A 695 -32.83 2.28 7.72
N SER A 696 -33.75 1.33 7.52
CA SER A 696 -35.08 1.54 6.93
C SER A 696 -35.06 2.13 5.51
N CYS A 697 -34.08 1.73 4.70
CA CYS A 697 -33.96 2.10 3.29
C CYS A 697 -34.52 0.97 2.41
N PRO A 698 -35.61 1.18 1.64
CA PRO A 698 -36.09 0.18 0.69
C PRO A 698 -35.11 0.00 -0.49
N ASP A 699 -35.17 -1.16 -1.15
CA ASP A 699 -34.51 -1.35 -2.46
C ASP A 699 -35.14 -0.37 -3.46
N VAL A 700 -34.33 0.55 -3.98
CA VAL A 700 -34.70 1.48 -5.07
C VAL A 700 -34.28 0.87 -6.39
#